data_AF-A0A0S8J4G4-F1
#
_entry.id   AF-A0A0S8J4G4-F1
#
_cell.length_a   1.000
_cell.length_b   1.000
_cell.length_c   1.000
_cell.angle_alpha   90.00
_cell.angle_beta   90.00
_cell.angle_gamma   90.00
#
_symmetry.space_group_name_H-M   'P 1'
#
loop_
_entity.id
_entity.type
_entity.pdbx_description
1 polymer ?
#
loop_
_entity_poly.entity_id
_entity_poly.type
_entity_poly.pdbx_seq_one_letter_code
_entity_poly.pdbx_strand_id
1 'polypeptide(L)'
;MRSFKILIAGLGLSLLMVALVNSEECRLMRFPDIHQDRIVFVYAGDLWLSPSEGGIARRLTTHVGMELFPKFSPDGKMIGFSAQYDGNTDVFVIPSEGGEPKRLTYRPGLENLPDRFGFDDMVLDWHSDGKRILFRSWRESYNSWFQKLFLINVKGGFPERLSLPEAGLTSFSPDGSKIAYNRIFRNFRTWKRYKGGLAQEIWIYDLENNTVERITDYEGTDTSPMWHQNRIYFVSDRDHTANIFCYDLNTRKARKITSHDEYDVKWPSLGPRSIVYENGGYLYVLDLKSEQSRKITVEIPDDRVLTRSEFISVSDYVNDYNLSPDGKRALFTARGDIFTVPAEKGNTRNLTNTPGAREKYSTWSPDGKWIAYLSDRTGEDELYLVQQDGKGEEIRITTNGDCFRFVPVWSPDSKKLLFADKNLKLYYVEVESKQITEIDSTRDGEIYDYSWSPDGRWVAYAKPAKSHFYSIFIYSLKEKEIHRVTEDFTDDSEPIFDPEGKYLYFFSKRDFNAMLGNFDPSFTYNQMTRIYVVTLQADSLSPFAPESDEVELKEEKEKKEKEEEKKEKKKEVKKEVHIDIEGIEDRVVAVPTDPGNYYGLRATEGKILYISFPTWTLTGGSPGPKGTLHLFDMEKRKDHQLLTPVDGYDISGDGEKVIYKSEKKFGIIDAKPGSPKIGDGALKLDGMQMKVDYRKEWKQIFNEVWRRERDFFYAPNMHGLDWELMRKRYGELLPYVAHRSDLTYLIGEMIGELCCSHTYVSGGDRPKVELVKTGLLGVDWELDTLSGFYRIKKIYPGKNWEENLRSPLTEPGVEIKEGEYILAVDNKTLQYPTNPYSLFENTVGKTVNLKVNSKPSPDGAREVEVKPIASEDDLRANFWVETNRRKVEEATNGKVGYIFLPNMSGKGLNEFAKSFFPQIRKEGLIIDVRYNGGGFVSDMILERLRRVLVGMSSSRNAGDYTYPGGVLHGHMVCITNQYSASDGDYFPYYFRQYGLGAIVGKRTWGGAVGIRDFIPLVDNGYITVPEFAPFGLEGEWVMENYGVDPDIEVDNLPDFVIQGNDPQLEKAIEVIMKKIDQEPRKLPERPPYPVRD
;
A
#
# COMPACT_ATOMS: atom_id res chain seq x y z
N MET A 1 -35.83 9.44 96.76
CA MET A 1 -35.99 10.20 95.51
C MET A 1 -35.38 9.37 94.39
N ARG A 2 -36.11 8.45 93.74
CA ARG A 2 -36.98 8.60 92.55
C ARG A 2 -36.27 9.09 91.27
N SER A 3 -35.97 8.11 90.39
CA SER A 3 -36.39 8.03 88.95
C SER A 3 -35.38 8.30 87.81
N PHE A 4 -34.99 7.21 87.10
CA PHE A 4 -35.11 6.91 85.63
C PHE A 4 -34.54 7.92 84.59
N LYS A 5 -33.85 7.62 83.47
CA LYS A 5 -33.71 6.41 82.60
C LYS A 5 -32.59 6.60 81.51
N ILE A 6 -31.60 5.70 81.46
CA ILE A 6 -31.18 4.74 80.38
C ILE A 6 -31.10 5.14 78.85
N LEU A 7 -29.92 4.81 78.27
CA LEU A 7 -29.52 4.30 76.91
C LEU A 7 -29.41 5.21 75.65
N ILE A 8 -28.18 5.38 75.14
CA ILE A 8 -27.58 4.76 73.92
C ILE A 8 -26.36 5.60 73.50
N ALA A 9 -25.18 4.97 73.52
CA ALA A 9 -23.95 5.45 72.91
C ALA A 9 -23.61 4.54 71.73
N GLY A 10 -23.37 5.13 70.56
CA GLY A 10 -22.85 4.43 69.38
C GLY A 10 -23.50 4.87 68.07
N LEU A 11 -22.69 5.54 67.24
CA LEU A 11 -22.63 5.58 65.76
C LEU A 11 -22.53 7.00 65.20
N GLY A 12 -21.56 7.19 64.30
CA GLY A 12 -21.69 8.16 63.21
C GLY A 12 -20.55 9.15 62.97
N LEU A 13 -19.28 8.80 63.20
CA LEU A 13 -18.17 9.51 62.55
C LEU A 13 -17.78 8.73 61.29
N SER A 14 -18.57 8.88 60.22
CA SER A 14 -18.21 8.41 58.89
C SER A 14 -17.16 9.35 58.30
N LEU A 15 -15.91 8.88 58.28
CA LEU A 15 -14.86 9.41 57.40
C LEU A 15 -15.37 9.38 55.95
N LEU A 16 -15.61 10.56 55.38
CA LEU A 16 -15.54 10.77 53.94
C LEU A 16 -14.06 10.71 53.53
N MET A 17 -13.52 9.50 53.37
CA MET A 17 -12.41 9.31 52.44
C MET A 17 -13.00 9.48 51.03
N VAL A 18 -12.94 10.72 50.52
CA VAL A 18 -13.01 10.93 49.07
C VAL A 18 -11.76 10.24 48.52
N ALA A 19 -11.94 9.07 47.93
CA ALA A 19 -10.94 8.51 47.04
C ALA A 19 -10.74 9.55 45.92
N LEU A 20 -9.63 10.27 45.98
CA LEU A 20 -9.08 10.96 44.81
C LEU A 20 -8.78 9.85 43.81
N VAL A 21 -9.73 9.57 42.93
CA VAL A 21 -9.44 8.90 41.67
C VAL A 21 -8.46 9.83 40.98
N ASN A 22 -7.20 9.42 40.88
CA ASN A 22 -6.23 10.07 40.02
C ASN A 22 -6.78 9.98 38.60
N SER A 23 -7.48 11.02 38.18
CA SER A 23 -7.87 11.23 36.80
C SER A 23 -6.58 11.49 36.02
N GLU A 24 -6.13 10.49 35.26
CA GLU A 24 -4.90 10.61 34.46
C GLU A 24 -5.11 11.65 33.35
N GLU A 25 -4.19 12.62 33.26
CA GLU A 25 -4.15 13.61 32.18
C GLU A 25 -4.20 12.90 30.80
N CYS A 26 -5.14 13.29 29.95
CA CYS A 26 -5.32 12.70 28.63
C CYS A 26 -4.24 13.18 27.64
N ARG A 27 -3.86 12.32 26.68
CA ARG A 27 -3.06 12.66 25.50
C ARG A 27 -3.71 12.10 24.23
N LEU A 28 -3.16 12.45 23.07
CA LEU A 28 -3.64 12.10 21.74
C LEU A 28 -5.04 12.69 21.45
N MET A 29 -5.28 13.89 21.96
CA MET A 29 -6.41 14.73 21.56
C MET A 29 -6.05 15.42 20.24
N ARG A 30 -6.81 15.16 19.18
CA ARG A 30 -6.46 15.55 17.81
C ARG A 30 -7.48 16.48 17.19
N PHE A 31 -7.08 17.17 16.13
CA PHE A 31 -7.93 18.05 15.32
C PHE A 31 -8.77 19.05 16.16
N PRO A 32 -8.15 19.82 17.09
CA PRO A 32 -8.89 20.70 17.97
C PRO A 32 -9.42 21.94 17.25
N ASP A 33 -10.50 22.51 17.77
CA ASP A 33 -10.99 23.85 17.45
C ASP A 33 -11.48 24.59 18.70
N ILE A 34 -11.40 25.92 18.71
CA ILE A 34 -11.65 26.74 19.89
C ILE A 34 -12.61 27.89 19.61
N HIS A 35 -13.62 28.03 20.47
CA HIS A 35 -14.52 29.17 20.47
C HIS A 35 -14.69 29.70 21.89
N GLN A 36 -14.15 30.90 22.11
CA GLN A 36 -14.15 31.57 23.42
C GLN A 36 -13.53 30.67 24.51
N ASP A 37 -14.34 30.22 25.46
CA ASP A 37 -13.96 29.44 26.62
C ASP A 37 -14.10 27.92 26.41
N ARG A 38 -14.44 27.46 25.21
CA ARG A 38 -14.69 26.05 24.88
C ARG A 38 -13.77 25.54 23.78
N ILE A 39 -13.34 24.29 23.89
CA ILE A 39 -12.56 23.57 22.88
C ILE A 39 -13.31 22.31 22.49
N VAL A 40 -13.46 22.08 21.19
CA VAL A 40 -13.89 20.79 20.63
C VAL A 40 -12.67 20.09 20.05
N PHE A 41 -12.56 18.78 20.23
CA PHE A 41 -11.46 17.98 19.69
C PHE A 41 -11.91 16.53 19.45
N VAL A 42 -11.07 15.77 18.76
CA VAL A 42 -11.27 14.35 18.50
C VAL A 42 -10.47 13.52 19.50
N TYR A 43 -11.10 12.52 20.09
CA TYR A 43 -10.44 11.50 20.90
C TYR A 43 -11.13 10.15 20.72
N ALA A 44 -10.34 9.10 20.46
CA ALA A 44 -10.80 7.74 20.20
C ALA A 44 -11.81 7.60 19.03
N GLY A 45 -11.78 8.53 18.08
CA GLY A 45 -12.70 8.56 16.93
C GLY A 45 -13.94 9.44 17.11
N ASP A 46 -14.21 9.96 18.31
CA ASP A 46 -15.39 10.77 18.61
C ASP A 46 -15.07 12.24 18.89
N LEU A 47 -16.10 13.10 18.83
CA LEU A 47 -16.01 14.50 19.21
C LEU A 47 -16.22 14.70 20.72
N TRP A 48 -15.35 15.49 21.34
CA TRP A 48 -15.39 15.85 22.76
C TRP A 48 -15.31 17.38 22.94
N LEU A 49 -15.97 17.88 23.98
CA LEU A 49 -16.01 19.29 24.36
C LEU A 49 -15.38 19.49 25.74
N SER A 50 -14.43 20.40 25.89
CA SER A 50 -13.84 20.78 27.19
C SER A 50 -13.76 22.30 27.38
N PRO A 51 -13.63 22.77 28.63
CA PRO A 51 -13.24 24.16 28.88
C PRO A 51 -11.83 24.45 28.34
N SER A 52 -11.61 25.67 27.85
CA SER A 52 -10.32 26.14 27.33
C SER A 52 -9.24 26.34 28.41
N GLU A 53 -9.64 26.38 29.68
CA GLU A 53 -8.73 26.39 30.84
C GLU A 53 -8.36 24.96 31.30
N GLY A 54 -8.92 23.92 30.67
CA GLY A 54 -8.77 22.53 31.08
C GLY A 54 -9.92 22.03 31.99
N GLY A 55 -9.85 20.76 32.37
CA GLY A 55 -10.85 20.07 33.18
C GLY A 55 -11.51 18.89 32.47
N ILE A 56 -12.70 18.50 32.94
CA ILE A 56 -13.42 17.32 32.45
C ILE A 56 -14.07 17.61 31.09
N ALA A 57 -13.80 16.74 30.11
CA ALA A 57 -14.41 16.78 28.79
C ALA A 57 -15.74 16.02 28.76
N ARG A 58 -16.65 16.46 27.88
CA ARG A 58 -17.96 15.85 27.61
C ARG A 58 -18.00 15.31 26.19
N ARG A 59 -18.39 14.05 26.01
CA ARG A 59 -18.58 13.43 24.69
C ARG A 59 -19.78 14.07 23.98
N LEU A 60 -19.65 14.38 22.69
CA LEU A 60 -20.71 14.94 21.85
C LEU A 60 -21.30 13.93 20.86
N THR A 61 -20.48 13.01 20.36
CA THR A 61 -20.88 11.98 19.38
C THR A 61 -20.45 10.60 19.83
N THR A 62 -21.01 9.57 19.20
CA THR A 62 -20.64 8.17 19.44
C THR A 62 -21.02 7.33 18.22
N HIS A 63 -20.02 6.74 17.57
CA HIS A 63 -20.24 5.80 16.47
C HIS A 63 -19.07 4.84 16.31
N VAL A 64 -19.26 3.80 15.48
CA VAL A 64 -18.21 2.82 15.16
C VAL A 64 -17.23 3.34 14.09
N GLY A 65 -17.71 4.21 13.19
CA GLY A 65 -16.89 4.99 12.26
C GLY A 65 -16.27 6.22 12.94
N MET A 66 -15.46 6.98 12.21
CA MET A 66 -14.78 8.16 12.76
C MET A 66 -15.58 9.46 12.55
N GLU A 67 -15.55 10.34 13.55
CA GLU A 67 -15.95 11.75 13.51
C GLU A 67 -14.73 12.66 13.67
N LEU A 68 -14.51 13.54 12.69
CA LEU A 68 -13.25 14.24 12.48
C LEU A 68 -13.44 15.72 12.13
N PHE A 69 -12.37 16.50 12.31
CA PHE A 69 -12.27 17.90 11.89
C PHE A 69 -13.42 18.81 12.37
N PRO A 70 -13.75 18.82 13.67
CA PRO A 70 -14.79 19.70 14.18
C PRO A 70 -14.41 21.18 14.05
N LYS A 71 -15.38 22.02 13.68
CA LYS A 71 -15.26 23.48 13.59
C LYS A 71 -16.49 24.15 14.16
N PHE A 72 -16.30 25.08 15.10
CA PHE A 72 -17.39 25.90 15.64
C PHE A 72 -17.91 26.89 14.60
N SER A 73 -19.22 27.09 14.56
CA SER A 73 -19.81 28.21 13.84
C SER A 73 -19.32 29.55 14.42
N PRO A 74 -19.36 30.66 13.67
CA PRO A 74 -18.90 31.96 14.16
C PRO A 74 -19.59 32.41 15.47
N ASP A 75 -20.85 32.03 15.66
CA ASP A 75 -21.62 32.30 16.89
C ASP A 75 -21.44 31.23 18.00
N GLY A 76 -20.69 30.16 17.72
CA GLY A 76 -20.37 29.07 18.64
C GLY A 76 -21.53 28.13 18.95
N LYS A 77 -22.66 28.20 18.23
CA LYS A 77 -23.86 27.39 18.52
C LYS A 77 -23.92 26.06 17.79
N MET A 78 -23.19 25.91 16.69
CA MET A 78 -23.14 24.70 15.88
C MET A 78 -21.69 24.24 15.73
N ILE A 79 -21.51 22.96 15.46
CA ILE A 79 -20.24 22.35 15.07
C ILE A 79 -20.44 21.69 13.71
N GLY A 80 -19.64 22.10 12.73
CA GLY A 80 -19.49 21.41 11.45
C GLY A 80 -18.35 20.41 11.56
N PHE A 81 -18.50 19.21 11.01
CA PHE A 81 -17.50 18.14 11.13
C PHE A 81 -17.64 17.13 9.98
N SER A 82 -16.62 16.30 9.79
CA SER A 82 -16.66 15.18 8.85
C SER A 82 -16.96 13.88 9.60
N ALA A 83 -17.79 13.00 9.08
CA ALA A 83 -18.09 11.73 9.75
C ALA A 83 -18.34 10.56 8.79
N GLN A 84 -18.17 9.34 9.30
CA GLN A 84 -18.29 8.08 8.56
C GLN A 84 -19.52 7.25 8.94
N TYR A 85 -20.66 7.90 9.24
CA TYR A 85 -21.87 7.19 9.67
C TYR A 85 -22.36 6.13 8.68
N ASP A 86 -22.22 6.39 7.37
CA ASP A 86 -22.62 5.49 6.29
C ASP A 86 -21.41 4.91 5.52
N GLY A 87 -20.24 4.85 6.17
CA GLY A 87 -18.98 4.34 5.63
C GLY A 87 -18.21 5.29 4.70
N ASN A 88 -18.89 6.25 4.07
CA ASN A 88 -18.26 7.36 3.36
C ASN A 88 -17.92 8.51 4.33
N THR A 89 -16.87 9.28 4.06
CA THR A 89 -16.61 10.51 4.84
C THR A 89 -17.43 11.64 4.24
N ASP A 90 -18.41 12.15 4.98
CA ASP A 90 -19.29 13.24 4.55
C ASP A 90 -19.30 14.40 5.55
N VAL A 91 -19.81 15.55 5.14
CA VAL A 91 -19.97 16.75 5.98
C VAL A 91 -21.27 16.65 6.79
N PHE A 92 -21.16 16.89 8.09
CA PHE A 92 -22.26 16.93 9.05
C PHE A 92 -22.26 18.23 9.85
N VAL A 93 -23.41 18.51 10.48
CA VAL A 93 -23.55 19.58 11.46
C VAL A 93 -24.33 19.10 12.68
N ILE A 94 -23.95 19.56 13.87
CA ILE A 94 -24.59 19.25 15.16
C ILE A 94 -24.65 20.51 16.04
N PRO A 95 -25.66 20.68 16.93
CA PRO A 95 -25.59 21.73 17.96
C PRO A 95 -24.33 21.59 18.82
N SER A 96 -23.71 22.69 19.24
CA SER A 96 -22.48 22.68 20.05
C SER A 96 -22.67 21.98 21.40
N GLU A 97 -23.92 21.90 21.86
CA GLU A 97 -24.28 21.23 23.10
C GLU A 97 -24.59 19.73 22.93
N GLY A 98 -24.48 19.19 21.71
CA GLY A 98 -24.85 17.83 21.36
C GLY A 98 -26.29 17.71 20.84
N GLY A 99 -26.64 16.55 20.27
CA GLY A 99 -27.92 16.29 19.62
C GLY A 99 -27.79 15.33 18.45
N GLU A 100 -28.81 15.29 17.58
CA GLU A 100 -28.78 14.48 16.35
C GLU A 100 -27.94 15.17 15.27
N PRO A 101 -26.89 14.52 14.72
CA PRO A 101 -26.15 15.02 13.58
C PRO A 101 -27.01 15.09 12.31
N LYS A 102 -26.85 16.17 11.53
CA LYS A 102 -27.47 16.30 10.21
C LYS A 102 -26.42 16.19 9.10
N ARG A 103 -26.58 15.21 8.21
CA ARG A 103 -25.76 15.01 6.99
C ARG A 103 -26.02 16.10 5.95
N LEU A 104 -24.97 16.54 5.25
CA LEU A 104 -25.06 17.59 4.22
C LEU A 104 -24.50 17.16 2.86
N THR A 105 -23.57 16.20 2.82
CA THR A 105 -23.01 15.64 1.58
C THR A 105 -23.23 14.12 1.49
N TYR A 106 -23.27 13.62 0.25
CA TYR A 106 -23.72 12.25 -0.07
C TYR A 106 -22.96 11.61 -1.24
N ARG A 107 -21.95 12.29 -1.80
CA ARG A 107 -21.21 11.77 -2.97
C ARG A 107 -20.20 10.74 -2.47
N PRO A 108 -20.03 9.60 -3.16
CA PRO A 108 -18.99 8.66 -2.77
C PRO A 108 -17.62 9.32 -2.89
N GLY A 109 -16.76 9.13 -1.89
CA GLY A 109 -15.36 9.51 -1.97
C GLY A 109 -14.52 8.54 -2.78
N LEU A 110 -13.23 8.83 -2.89
CA LEU A 110 -12.27 7.91 -3.51
C LEU A 110 -12.07 6.68 -2.60
N GLU A 111 -12.36 5.49 -3.11
CA GLU A 111 -12.16 4.23 -2.38
C GLU A 111 -10.68 3.81 -2.39
N ASN A 112 -10.26 3.06 -1.36
CA ASN A 112 -8.93 2.41 -1.26
C ASN A 112 -7.71 3.35 -1.29
N LEU A 113 -7.87 4.62 -0.95
CA LEU A 113 -6.72 5.51 -0.76
C LEU A 113 -5.96 5.17 0.53
N PRO A 114 -4.62 5.13 0.50
CA PRO A 114 -3.82 5.03 1.73
C PRO A 114 -4.02 6.25 2.62
N ASP A 115 -3.93 6.07 3.95
CA ASP A 115 -4.17 7.13 4.96
C ASP A 115 -3.39 8.42 4.72
N ARG A 116 -2.19 8.33 4.11
CA ARG A 116 -1.32 9.47 3.79
C ARG A 116 -1.95 10.51 2.86
N PHE A 117 -3.03 10.16 2.14
CA PHE A 117 -3.81 11.09 1.31
C PHE A 117 -4.85 11.88 2.12
N GLY A 118 -5.12 11.49 3.36
CA GLY A 118 -6.14 12.08 4.21
C GLY A 118 -7.55 11.62 3.86
N PHE A 119 -8.52 12.41 4.31
CA PHE A 119 -9.94 12.11 4.19
C PHE A 119 -10.58 12.95 3.07
N ASP A 120 -11.64 12.40 2.47
CA ASP A 120 -12.52 13.18 1.59
C ASP A 120 -13.44 14.09 2.43
N ASP A 121 -14.22 14.94 1.76
CA ASP A 121 -15.18 15.88 2.37
C ASP A 121 -14.73 16.42 3.75
N MET A 122 -13.49 16.91 3.80
CA MET A 122 -12.79 17.31 5.02
C MET A 122 -13.18 18.73 5.39
N VAL A 123 -13.90 18.90 6.50
CA VAL A 123 -14.28 20.23 7.02
C VAL A 123 -13.04 21.04 7.38
N LEU A 124 -12.97 22.28 6.92
CA LEU A 124 -11.86 23.20 7.16
C LEU A 124 -12.25 24.33 8.11
N ASP A 125 -13.39 24.98 7.84
CA ASP A 125 -13.87 26.15 8.60
C ASP A 125 -15.33 26.48 8.24
N TRP A 126 -15.88 27.54 8.84
CA TRP A 126 -17.13 28.16 8.46
C TRP A 126 -16.91 29.42 7.63
N HIS A 127 -17.83 29.71 6.71
CA HIS A 127 -17.92 31.05 6.15
C HIS A 127 -18.34 32.04 7.24
N SER A 128 -17.88 33.29 7.14
CA SER A 128 -18.23 34.39 8.05
C SER A 128 -19.74 34.68 8.17
N ASP A 129 -20.58 34.10 7.30
CA ASP A 129 -22.03 34.27 7.32
C ASP A 129 -22.74 33.30 8.29
N GLY A 130 -22.02 32.32 8.83
CA GLY A 130 -22.52 31.29 9.74
C GLY A 130 -23.53 30.32 9.12
N LYS A 131 -23.71 30.33 7.80
CA LYS A 131 -24.70 29.51 7.06
C LYS A 131 -24.05 28.48 6.15
N ARG A 132 -22.76 28.65 5.82
CA ARG A 132 -22.01 27.78 4.92
C ARG A 132 -20.76 27.22 5.60
N ILE A 133 -20.47 25.96 5.33
CA ILE A 133 -19.28 25.25 5.80
C ILE A 133 -18.31 25.11 4.64
N LEU A 134 -17.05 25.48 4.86
CA LEU A 134 -15.94 25.25 3.95
C LEU A 134 -15.37 23.85 4.16
N PHE A 135 -15.25 23.09 3.09
CA PHE A 135 -14.63 21.77 3.12
C PHE A 135 -13.81 21.51 1.87
N ARG A 136 -12.86 20.57 1.98
CA ARG A 136 -12.00 20.10 0.90
C ARG A 136 -12.48 18.74 0.40
N SER A 137 -12.56 18.55 -0.91
CA SER A 137 -13.09 17.31 -1.51
C SER A 137 -12.42 16.97 -2.83
N TRP A 138 -12.29 15.67 -3.13
CA TRP A 138 -11.87 15.19 -4.46
C TRP A 138 -12.98 15.30 -5.50
N ARG A 139 -14.20 15.68 -5.11
CA ARG A 139 -15.28 16.03 -6.02
C ARG A 139 -14.79 16.94 -7.14
N GLU A 140 -15.21 16.64 -8.37
CA GLU A 140 -14.80 17.35 -9.60
C GLU A 140 -13.29 17.32 -9.92
N SER A 141 -12.48 16.53 -9.23
CA SER A 141 -11.06 16.32 -9.57
C SER A 141 -10.93 15.21 -10.62
N TYR A 142 -9.86 15.26 -11.41
CA TYR A 142 -9.57 14.27 -12.45
C TYR A 142 -8.46 13.28 -12.06
N ASN A 143 -7.91 13.41 -10.85
CA ASN A 143 -6.99 12.45 -10.24
C ASN A 143 -7.01 12.62 -8.70
N SER A 144 -6.26 11.76 -7.99
CA SER A 144 -6.21 11.72 -6.52
C SER A 144 -5.19 12.65 -5.88
N TRP A 145 -4.38 13.39 -6.66
CA TRP A 145 -3.26 14.18 -6.13
C TRP A 145 -3.65 15.51 -5.51
N PHE A 146 -4.80 16.06 -5.91
CA PHE A 146 -5.27 17.34 -5.41
C PHE A 146 -6.77 17.31 -5.19
N GLN A 147 -7.21 18.20 -4.30
CA GLN A 147 -8.61 18.41 -3.99
C GLN A 147 -8.99 19.87 -4.25
N LYS A 148 -10.29 20.15 -4.20
CA LYS A 148 -10.85 21.49 -4.39
C LYS A 148 -11.63 21.92 -3.15
N LEU A 149 -11.85 23.23 -3.04
CA LEU A 149 -12.65 23.82 -1.97
C LEU A 149 -14.10 23.99 -2.37
N PHE A 150 -14.99 23.67 -1.44
CA PHE A 150 -16.42 23.78 -1.61
C PHE A 150 -17.07 24.43 -0.39
N LEU A 151 -18.17 25.15 -0.63
CA LEU A 151 -19.07 25.64 0.39
C LEU A 151 -20.39 24.87 0.33
N ILE A 152 -20.84 24.32 1.47
CA ILE A 152 -22.15 23.69 1.59
C ILE A 152 -23.02 24.47 2.58
N ASN A 153 -24.28 24.73 2.20
CA ASN A 153 -25.24 25.38 3.07
C ASN A 153 -25.75 24.41 4.14
N VAL A 154 -25.87 24.85 5.39
CA VAL A 154 -26.41 24.02 6.49
C VAL A 154 -27.85 23.54 6.26
N LYS A 155 -28.58 24.19 5.34
CA LYS A 155 -29.91 23.73 4.91
C LYS A 155 -29.86 22.51 3.99
N GLY A 156 -28.77 22.30 3.25
CA GLY A 156 -28.60 21.26 2.24
C GLY A 156 -28.31 21.86 0.85
N GLY A 157 -28.52 21.07 -0.20
CA GLY A 157 -28.32 21.43 -1.59
C GLY A 157 -27.02 20.87 -2.18
N PHE A 158 -26.68 21.31 -3.39
CA PHE A 158 -25.41 20.95 -4.02
C PHE A 158 -24.27 21.87 -3.54
N PRO A 159 -23.09 21.34 -3.20
CA PRO A 159 -21.94 22.16 -2.80
C PRO A 159 -21.48 23.15 -3.90
N GLU A 160 -21.20 24.39 -3.52
CA GLU A 160 -20.66 25.42 -4.41
C GLU A 160 -19.13 25.34 -4.43
N ARG A 161 -18.53 25.15 -5.61
CA ARG A 161 -17.07 25.13 -5.76
C ARG A 161 -16.49 26.54 -5.72
N LEU A 162 -15.43 26.77 -4.92
CA LEU A 162 -14.64 28.00 -5.03
C LEU A 162 -13.79 27.99 -6.30
N SER A 163 -13.60 29.16 -6.92
CA SER A 163 -12.88 29.35 -8.20
C SER A 163 -11.37 29.18 -8.07
N LEU A 164 -10.92 27.96 -7.73
CA LEU A 164 -9.53 27.56 -7.59
C LEU A 164 -9.34 26.18 -8.24
N PRO A 165 -8.18 25.90 -8.86
CA PRO A 165 -7.93 24.61 -9.49
C PRO A 165 -7.61 23.51 -8.48
N GLU A 166 -6.90 23.87 -7.41
CA GLU A 166 -6.41 22.99 -6.34
C GLU A 166 -6.28 23.78 -5.04
N ALA A 167 -6.44 23.11 -3.90
CA ALA A 167 -6.27 23.72 -2.59
C ALA A 167 -6.10 22.68 -1.47
N GLY A 168 -5.37 23.08 -0.43
CA GLY A 168 -5.18 22.39 0.84
C GLY A 168 -5.80 23.14 2.01
N LEU A 169 -5.07 23.26 3.12
CA LEU A 169 -5.54 23.98 4.31
C LEU A 169 -5.71 25.47 4.01
N THR A 170 -6.79 26.05 4.52
CA THR A 170 -7.30 27.37 4.11
C THR A 170 -7.89 28.13 5.30
N SER A 171 -7.73 29.45 5.32
CA SER A 171 -8.38 30.37 6.26
C SER A 171 -8.85 31.64 5.54
N PHE A 172 -10.08 32.09 5.84
CA PHE A 172 -10.66 33.29 5.26
C PHE A 172 -10.06 34.58 5.85
N SER A 173 -9.95 35.62 5.04
CA SER A 173 -9.78 36.99 5.54
C SER A 173 -10.97 37.40 6.42
N PRO A 174 -10.81 38.37 7.34
CA PRO A 174 -11.89 38.79 8.24
C PRO A 174 -13.20 39.20 7.55
N ASP A 175 -13.13 39.71 6.32
CA ASP A 175 -14.28 40.09 5.49
C ASP A 175 -14.78 38.97 4.56
N GLY A 176 -14.04 37.86 4.44
CA GLY A 176 -14.35 36.73 3.55
C GLY A 176 -14.06 36.98 2.06
N SER A 177 -13.50 38.13 1.68
CA SER A 177 -13.18 38.46 0.28
C SER A 177 -11.94 37.73 -0.25
N LYS A 178 -11.05 37.27 0.66
CA LYS A 178 -9.80 36.60 0.34
C LYS A 178 -9.62 35.35 1.20
N ILE A 179 -8.69 34.51 0.77
CA ILE A 179 -8.22 33.38 1.56
C ILE A 179 -6.70 33.39 1.65
N ALA A 180 -6.16 32.97 2.80
CA ALA A 180 -4.80 32.48 2.92
C ALA A 180 -4.85 30.96 2.87
N TYR A 181 -4.11 30.33 1.96
CA TYR A 181 -4.21 28.89 1.76
C TYR A 181 -2.90 28.25 1.30
N ASN A 182 -2.78 26.96 1.57
CA ASN A 182 -1.81 26.10 0.90
C ASN A 182 -2.42 25.61 -0.41
N ARG A 183 -1.71 25.68 -1.53
CA ARG A 183 -2.13 25.03 -2.78
C ARG A 183 -2.08 23.50 -2.66
N ILE A 184 -1.03 23.00 -2.02
CA ILE A 184 -0.75 21.58 -1.83
C ILE A 184 -1.29 21.12 -0.48
N PHE A 185 -1.88 19.92 -0.45
CA PHE A 185 -2.25 19.22 0.78
C PHE A 185 -1.40 17.96 0.96
N ARG A 186 -0.59 17.92 2.03
CA ARG A 186 0.23 16.74 2.40
C ARG A 186 0.28 16.47 3.90
N ASN A 187 -0.64 17.04 4.66
CA ASN A 187 -0.60 17.08 6.13
C ASN A 187 -0.76 15.71 6.82
N PHE A 188 -1.13 14.66 6.08
CA PHE A 188 -1.17 13.27 6.54
C PHE A 188 0.06 12.44 6.14
N ARG A 189 1.02 13.02 5.40
CA ARG A 189 2.24 12.30 5.01
C ARG A 189 3.22 12.24 6.18
N THR A 190 3.82 11.07 6.32
CA THR A 190 4.79 10.68 7.35
C THR A 190 6.22 11.04 6.92
N TRP A 191 6.45 12.29 6.50
CA TRP A 191 7.74 12.74 6.00
C TRP A 191 8.06 14.16 6.46
N LYS A 192 8.84 14.27 7.54
CA LYS A 192 9.24 15.54 8.16
C LYS A 192 10.43 16.15 7.42
N ARG A 193 10.62 17.47 7.59
CA ARG A 193 11.74 18.26 7.01
C ARG A 193 11.86 18.09 5.50
N TYR A 194 10.71 18.00 4.85
CA TYR A 194 10.63 17.74 3.43
C TYR A 194 10.86 19.01 2.61
N LYS A 195 11.67 18.90 1.56
CA LYS A 195 12.09 20.01 0.67
C LYS A 195 11.88 19.73 -0.81
N GLY A 196 11.16 18.66 -1.15
CA GLY A 196 10.84 18.34 -2.53
C GLY A 196 9.71 19.20 -3.12
N GLY A 197 9.26 18.90 -4.34
CA GLY A 197 8.28 19.73 -5.06
C GLY A 197 6.93 19.94 -4.36
N LEU A 198 6.53 19.09 -3.40
CA LEU A 198 5.31 19.27 -2.60
C LEU A 198 5.49 20.16 -1.36
N ALA A 199 6.63 20.85 -1.22
CA ALA A 199 6.90 21.73 -0.09
C ALA A 199 5.80 22.80 -0.05
N GLN A 200 5.14 22.93 1.11
CA GLN A 200 3.95 23.78 1.20
C GLN A 200 4.38 25.23 1.37
N GLU A 201 3.78 26.09 0.57
CA GLU A 201 3.88 27.54 0.68
C GLU A 201 2.50 28.11 1.04
N ILE A 202 2.48 29.35 1.52
CA ILE A 202 1.26 30.09 1.80
C ILE A 202 1.04 31.15 0.73
N TRP A 203 -0.18 31.16 0.22
CA TRP A 203 -0.64 32.06 -0.83
C TRP A 203 -1.86 32.81 -0.35
N ILE A 204 -2.01 34.06 -0.78
CA ILE A 204 -3.24 34.83 -0.68
C ILE A 204 -3.95 34.77 -2.02
N TYR A 205 -5.23 34.39 -2.01
CA TYR A 205 -6.09 34.44 -3.20
C TYR A 205 -7.25 35.39 -2.97
N ASP A 206 -7.45 36.29 -3.92
CA ASP A 206 -8.58 37.22 -3.97
C ASP A 206 -9.75 36.56 -4.71
N LEU A 207 -10.82 36.23 -3.98
CA LEU A 207 -11.96 35.50 -4.52
C LEU A 207 -12.83 36.35 -5.47
N GLU A 208 -12.73 37.68 -5.37
CA GLU A 208 -13.49 38.61 -6.21
C GLU A 208 -12.75 38.90 -7.51
N ASN A 209 -11.45 39.22 -7.41
CA ASN A 209 -10.63 39.63 -8.54
C ASN A 209 -9.93 38.46 -9.25
N ASN A 210 -9.96 37.27 -8.66
CA ASN A 210 -9.26 36.08 -9.14
C ASN A 210 -7.76 36.31 -9.35
N THR A 211 -7.10 36.88 -8.32
CA THR A 211 -5.66 37.14 -8.31
C THR A 211 -4.99 36.39 -7.18
N VAL A 212 -3.71 36.07 -7.34
CA VAL A 212 -2.96 35.24 -6.41
C VAL A 212 -1.60 35.87 -6.06
N GLU A 213 -1.21 35.85 -4.78
CA GLU A 213 0.06 36.38 -4.27
C GLU A 213 0.72 35.33 -3.37
N ARG A 214 1.98 34.97 -3.66
CA ARG A 214 2.78 34.12 -2.77
C ARG A 214 3.34 34.96 -1.62
N ILE A 215 3.16 34.53 -0.37
CA ILE A 215 3.64 35.28 0.80
C ILE A 215 4.74 34.57 1.59
N THR A 216 5.04 33.31 1.28
CA THR A 216 6.20 32.61 1.84
C THR A 216 7.05 31.95 0.74
N ASP A 217 8.36 31.86 0.96
CA ASP A 217 9.36 31.37 0.00
C ASP A 217 10.40 30.43 0.65
N TYR A 218 10.10 29.91 1.84
CA TYR A 218 10.96 28.95 2.53
C TYR A 218 10.96 27.61 1.78
N GLU A 219 12.14 27.00 1.63
CA GLU A 219 12.33 25.74 0.89
C GLU A 219 11.64 24.51 1.52
N GLY A 220 11.32 24.58 2.82
CA GLY A 220 10.63 23.52 3.55
C GLY A 220 9.12 23.74 3.61
N THR A 221 8.49 23.40 4.74
CA THR A 221 7.03 23.41 4.85
C THR A 221 6.54 24.62 5.65
N ASP A 222 5.79 25.51 5.00
CA ASP A 222 4.92 26.52 5.61
C ASP A 222 3.44 26.15 5.38
N THR A 223 2.73 25.72 6.42
CA THR A 223 1.38 25.13 6.33
C THR A 223 0.40 25.70 7.36
N SER A 224 -0.89 25.38 7.19
CA SER A 224 -1.95 25.67 8.17
C SER A 224 -2.12 27.17 8.43
N PRO A 225 -2.36 27.98 7.38
CA PRO A 225 -2.58 29.40 7.54
C PRO A 225 -3.83 29.70 8.38
N MET A 226 -3.74 30.72 9.22
CA MET A 226 -4.77 31.19 10.13
C MET A 226 -4.80 32.73 10.09
N TRP A 227 -5.76 33.30 9.36
CA TRP A 227 -5.81 34.74 9.13
C TRP A 227 -6.57 35.44 10.25
N HIS A 228 -5.87 36.27 11.02
CA HIS A 228 -6.44 37.08 12.08
C HIS A 228 -6.10 38.55 11.90
N GLN A 229 -7.12 39.37 11.63
CA GLN A 229 -6.95 40.81 11.36
C GLN A 229 -5.91 41.05 10.26
N ASN A 230 -4.81 41.73 10.59
CA ASN A 230 -3.75 42.06 9.65
C ASN A 230 -2.53 41.10 9.74
N ARG A 231 -2.74 39.90 10.28
CA ARG A 231 -1.72 38.88 10.50
C ARG A 231 -2.19 37.54 9.98
N ILE A 232 -1.25 36.74 9.47
CA ILE A 232 -1.47 35.34 9.11
C ILE A 232 -0.54 34.51 9.99
N TYR A 233 -1.10 33.74 10.91
CA TYR A 233 -0.38 32.74 11.68
C TYR A 233 -0.27 31.46 10.87
N PHE A 234 0.80 30.69 11.04
CA PHE A 234 1.03 29.45 10.29
C PHE A 234 2.03 28.55 11.00
N VAL A 235 2.15 27.30 10.56
CA VAL A 235 3.14 26.34 11.05
C VAL A 235 4.31 26.29 10.07
N SER A 236 5.54 26.33 10.58
CA SER A 236 6.76 26.25 9.78
C SER A 236 7.78 25.32 10.43
N ASP A 237 8.43 24.47 9.63
CA ASP A 237 9.58 23.63 10.04
C ASP A 237 10.96 24.26 9.76
N ARG A 238 10.99 25.60 9.56
CA ARG A 238 12.22 26.36 9.28
C ARG A 238 13.31 26.31 10.34
N ASP A 239 12.93 26.03 11.59
CA ASP A 239 13.85 25.87 12.71
C ASP A 239 13.99 24.39 13.10
N HIS A 240 13.94 23.50 12.11
CA HIS A 240 13.80 22.06 12.29
C HIS A 240 12.42 21.72 12.89
N THR A 241 12.22 21.77 14.21
CA THR A 241 10.93 21.41 14.83
C THR A 241 9.82 22.39 14.44
N ALA A 242 8.70 21.86 13.92
CA ALA A 242 7.62 22.67 13.38
C ALA A 242 6.94 23.48 14.49
N ASN A 243 6.88 24.80 14.32
CA ASN A 243 6.36 25.75 15.30
C ASN A 243 5.40 26.75 14.66
N ILE A 244 4.66 27.51 15.48
CA ILE A 244 3.80 28.59 15.00
C ILE A 244 4.66 29.83 14.70
N PHE A 245 4.46 30.40 13.53
CA PHE A 245 5.00 31.65 13.03
C PHE A 245 3.86 32.62 12.71
N CYS A 246 4.20 33.90 12.57
CA CYS A 246 3.26 34.97 12.25
C CYS A 246 3.84 35.85 11.14
N TYR A 247 3.10 35.99 10.05
CA TYR A 247 3.36 36.92 8.96
C TYR A 247 2.50 38.17 9.13
N ASP A 248 3.13 39.34 9.18
CA ASP A 248 2.44 40.62 9.30
C ASP A 248 2.23 41.24 7.92
N LEU A 249 0.97 41.53 7.55
CA LEU A 249 0.62 42.01 6.21
C LEU A 249 1.10 43.43 5.91
N ASN A 250 1.35 44.26 6.93
CA ASN A 250 1.87 45.62 6.73
C ASN A 250 3.37 45.60 6.46
N THR A 251 4.11 44.86 7.29
CA THR A 251 5.57 44.84 7.24
C THR A 251 6.12 43.79 6.28
N ARG A 252 5.28 42.82 5.88
CA ARG A 252 5.64 41.69 5.01
C ARG A 252 6.77 40.84 5.58
N LYS A 253 6.76 40.63 6.90
CA LYS A 253 7.79 39.87 7.63
C LYS A 253 7.17 38.75 8.46
N ALA A 254 7.83 37.60 8.45
CA ALA A 254 7.52 36.48 9.32
C ALA A 254 8.37 36.51 10.61
N ARG A 255 7.81 36.07 11.74
CA ARG A 255 8.53 35.85 13.00
C ARG A 255 7.99 34.63 13.75
N LYS A 256 8.86 34.01 14.56
CA LYS A 256 8.53 32.86 15.41
C LYS A 256 7.62 33.26 16.58
N ILE A 257 6.67 32.40 16.92
CA ILE A 257 5.73 32.58 18.05
C ILE A 257 5.96 31.54 19.14
N THR A 258 6.03 30.25 18.78
CA THR A 258 6.27 29.15 19.73
C THR A 258 7.67 28.57 19.55
N SER A 259 8.20 27.87 20.57
CA SER A 259 9.55 27.27 20.54
C SER A 259 9.58 25.85 21.14
N HIS A 260 8.68 24.97 20.66
CA HIS A 260 8.74 23.54 20.96
C HIS A 260 9.93 22.90 20.23
N ASP A 261 10.60 21.95 20.87
CA ASP A 261 11.83 21.31 20.39
C ASP A 261 11.72 19.78 20.26
N GLU A 262 10.82 19.13 21.01
CA GLU A 262 10.66 17.66 20.98
C GLU A 262 9.70 17.13 19.91
N TYR A 263 8.57 17.81 19.70
CA TYR A 263 7.49 17.41 18.78
C TYR A 263 7.07 18.57 17.89
N ASP A 264 6.63 18.26 16.67
CA ASP A 264 6.05 19.24 15.75
C ASP A 264 4.68 19.74 16.25
N VAL A 265 4.40 21.03 16.07
CA VAL A 265 3.03 21.57 16.23
C VAL A 265 2.13 21.01 15.13
N LYS A 266 0.98 20.47 15.52
CA LYS A 266 0.00 19.88 14.59
C LYS A 266 -1.38 20.50 14.76
N TRP A 267 -2.12 20.53 13.66
CA TRP A 267 -3.53 20.91 13.58
C TRP A 267 -3.93 22.16 14.38
N PRO A 268 -3.22 23.31 14.24
CA PRO A 268 -3.65 24.52 14.89
C PRO A 268 -4.97 25.00 14.29
N SER A 269 -5.84 25.56 15.12
CA SER A 269 -7.12 26.12 14.71
C SER A 269 -7.37 27.47 15.38
N LEU A 270 -7.86 28.42 14.58
CA LEU A 270 -8.05 29.81 14.97
C LEU A 270 -9.46 30.04 15.53
N GLY A 271 -9.53 30.51 16.76
CA GLY A 271 -10.74 31.08 17.36
C GLY A 271 -10.71 32.61 17.40
N PRO A 272 -11.75 33.24 17.97
CA PRO A 272 -11.87 34.70 18.01
C PRO A 272 -10.78 35.43 18.81
N ARG A 273 -10.17 34.76 19.80
CA ARG A 273 -9.19 35.35 20.74
C ARG A 273 -7.91 34.53 20.89
N SER A 274 -7.90 33.30 20.38
CA SER A 274 -6.86 32.31 20.66
C SER A 274 -6.71 31.33 19.52
N ILE A 275 -5.56 30.66 19.46
CA ILE A 275 -5.31 29.50 18.61
C ILE A 275 -5.16 28.29 19.52
N VAL A 276 -5.86 27.19 19.23
CA VAL A 276 -5.65 25.89 19.88
C VAL A 276 -4.83 24.98 18.97
N TYR A 277 -3.93 24.18 19.50
CA TYR A 277 -3.12 23.26 18.70
C TYR A 277 -2.65 22.03 19.49
N GLU A 278 -2.22 20.99 18.76
CA GLU A 278 -1.66 19.76 19.29
C GLU A 278 -0.11 19.82 19.35
N ASN A 279 0.48 19.35 20.45
CA ASN A 279 1.93 19.10 20.55
C ASN A 279 2.21 17.97 21.56
N GLY A 280 2.92 16.92 21.14
CA GLY A 280 3.24 15.77 22.00
C GLY A 280 2.00 15.04 22.56
N GLY A 281 0.90 15.02 21.81
CA GLY A 281 -0.39 14.49 22.24
C GLY A 281 -1.17 15.38 23.21
N TYR A 282 -0.62 16.52 23.63
CA TYR A 282 -1.32 17.51 24.46
C TYR A 282 -1.98 18.59 23.60
N LEU A 283 -2.95 19.28 24.21
CA LEU A 283 -3.50 20.52 23.67
C LEU A 283 -2.83 21.73 24.32
N TYR A 284 -2.64 22.77 23.53
CA TYR A 284 -2.15 24.07 23.95
C TYR A 284 -3.08 25.17 23.45
N VAL A 285 -3.17 26.25 24.22
CA VAL A 285 -3.90 27.48 23.86
C VAL A 285 -2.92 28.64 23.79
N LEU A 286 -2.84 29.26 22.61
CA LEU A 286 -2.08 30.48 22.34
C LEU A 286 -3.03 31.68 22.36
N ASP A 287 -2.83 32.62 23.28
CA ASP A 287 -3.59 33.86 23.34
C ASP A 287 -3.11 34.85 22.26
N LEU A 288 -3.99 35.36 21.39
CA LEU A 288 -3.60 36.21 20.26
C LEU A 288 -3.13 37.61 20.65
N LYS A 289 -3.48 38.07 21.86
CA LYS A 289 -3.12 39.41 22.34
C LYS A 289 -1.71 39.44 22.92
N SER A 290 -1.39 38.47 23.78
CA SER A 290 -0.10 38.33 24.45
C SER A 290 0.90 37.47 23.67
N GLU A 291 0.40 36.63 22.76
CA GLU A 291 1.14 35.62 22.01
C GLU A 291 1.90 34.64 22.89
N GLN A 292 1.32 34.36 24.06
CA GLN A 292 1.81 33.34 24.99
C GLN A 292 0.98 32.06 24.85
N SER A 293 1.66 30.92 24.79
CA SER A 293 1.06 29.59 24.76
C SER A 293 1.06 28.95 26.14
N ARG A 294 -0.02 28.26 26.51
CA ARG A 294 -0.11 27.43 27.71
C ARG A 294 -0.63 26.03 27.39
N LYS A 295 -0.08 25.00 28.04
CA LYS A 295 -0.62 23.63 28.01
C LYS A 295 -1.96 23.59 28.74
N ILE A 296 -2.91 22.82 28.24
CA ILE A 296 -4.14 22.50 28.97
C ILE A 296 -4.16 21.04 29.42
N THR A 297 -4.67 20.83 30.62
CA THR A 297 -4.90 19.50 31.19
C THR A 297 -6.37 19.16 31.02
N VAL A 298 -6.65 18.11 30.25
CA VAL A 298 -7.99 17.63 29.96
C VAL A 298 -8.14 16.22 30.52
N GLU A 299 -9.28 15.98 31.16
CA GLU A 299 -9.65 14.70 31.72
C GLU A 299 -10.81 14.12 30.90
N ILE A 300 -10.68 12.87 30.44
CA ILE A 300 -11.70 12.22 29.61
C ILE A 300 -12.30 11.03 30.39
N PRO A 301 -13.59 11.11 30.78
CA PRO A 301 -14.30 9.99 31.39
C PRO A 301 -14.75 8.99 30.32
N ASP A 302 -13.79 8.29 29.69
CA ASP A 302 -14.03 7.29 28.65
C ASP A 302 -13.97 5.87 29.23
N ASP A 303 -14.93 5.02 28.85
CA ASP A 303 -15.01 3.60 29.23
C ASP A 303 -14.17 2.70 28.31
N ARG A 304 -13.44 3.29 27.35
CA ARG A 304 -12.36 2.70 26.55
C ARG A 304 -12.76 1.48 25.75
N VAL A 305 -14.01 1.46 25.24
CA VAL A 305 -14.62 0.31 24.54
C VAL A 305 -13.70 -0.29 23.48
N LEU A 306 -13.05 0.55 22.67
CA LEU A 306 -12.19 0.12 21.55
C LEU A 306 -10.82 -0.45 21.95
N THR A 307 -10.46 -0.37 23.25
CA THR A 307 -9.21 -0.97 23.77
C THR A 307 -9.47 -2.09 24.76
N ARG A 308 -10.74 -2.46 24.99
CA ARG A 308 -11.09 -3.58 25.86
C ARG A 308 -10.70 -4.88 25.20
N SER A 309 -10.10 -5.78 25.97
CA SER A 309 -9.80 -7.12 25.46
C SER A 309 -11.07 -7.89 25.15
N GLU A 310 -11.09 -8.55 24.00
CA GLU A 310 -12.21 -9.37 23.54
C GLU A 310 -11.70 -10.64 22.85
N PHE A 311 -12.58 -11.64 22.73
CA PHE A 311 -12.30 -12.82 21.91
C PHE A 311 -12.75 -12.56 20.48
N ILE A 312 -11.84 -12.73 19.53
CA ILE A 312 -12.14 -12.65 18.10
C ILE A 312 -11.75 -13.93 17.39
N SER A 313 -12.35 -14.18 16.23
CA SER A 313 -11.80 -15.15 15.29
C SER A 313 -10.56 -14.57 14.62
N VAL A 314 -9.48 -15.35 14.57
CA VAL A 314 -8.22 -14.94 13.91
C VAL A 314 -7.99 -15.66 12.57
N SER A 315 -9.00 -16.37 12.05
CA SER A 315 -8.87 -17.11 10.79
C SER A 315 -8.59 -16.21 9.56
N ASP A 316 -9.05 -14.96 9.58
CA ASP A 316 -8.76 -13.93 8.57
C ASP A 316 -7.34 -13.32 8.70
N TYR A 317 -6.59 -13.67 9.76
CA TYR A 317 -5.24 -13.17 10.06
C TYR A 317 -4.16 -14.24 9.88
N VAL A 318 -4.49 -15.36 9.22
CA VAL A 318 -3.52 -16.42 8.90
C VAL A 318 -2.48 -15.88 7.91
N ASN A 319 -1.22 -15.87 8.34
CA ASN A 319 -0.09 -15.43 7.51
C ASN A 319 0.87 -16.58 7.15
N ASP A 320 0.81 -17.70 7.86
CA ASP A 320 1.66 -18.87 7.64
C ASP A 320 0.91 -20.16 8.04
N TYR A 321 1.23 -21.26 7.37
CA TYR A 321 0.65 -22.58 7.66
C TYR A 321 1.59 -23.71 7.26
N ASN A 322 1.50 -24.82 8.00
CA ASN A 322 2.32 -26.02 7.82
C ASN A 322 1.49 -27.27 8.20
N LEU A 323 1.98 -28.47 7.90
CA LEU A 323 1.28 -29.71 8.19
C LEU A 323 2.07 -30.60 9.17
N SER A 324 1.36 -31.26 10.10
CA SER A 324 2.02 -32.20 11.03
C SER A 324 2.69 -33.36 10.27
N PRO A 325 3.73 -34.00 10.84
CA PRO A 325 4.45 -35.07 10.17
C PRO A 325 3.58 -36.23 9.69
N ASP A 326 2.46 -36.50 10.39
CA ASP A 326 1.48 -37.55 10.09
C ASP A 326 0.21 -37.05 9.39
N GLY A 327 0.17 -35.76 9.01
CA GLY A 327 -0.96 -35.13 8.31
C GLY A 327 -2.25 -34.99 9.12
N LYS A 328 -2.26 -35.27 10.43
CA LYS A 328 -3.49 -35.23 11.24
C LYS A 328 -3.85 -33.85 11.78
N ARG A 329 -2.91 -32.88 11.78
CA ARG A 329 -3.15 -31.52 12.25
C ARG A 329 -2.45 -30.50 11.35
N ALA A 330 -3.16 -29.44 11.01
CA ALA A 330 -2.56 -28.23 10.44
C ALA A 330 -1.98 -27.37 11.55
N LEU A 331 -0.88 -26.68 11.23
CA LEU A 331 -0.29 -25.60 12.02
C LEU A 331 -0.61 -24.28 11.31
N PHE A 332 -1.00 -23.27 12.07
CA PHE A 332 -1.27 -21.92 11.55
C PHE A 332 -0.57 -20.90 12.44
N THR A 333 0.10 -19.92 11.83
CA THR A 333 0.38 -18.65 12.52
C THR A 333 -0.71 -17.65 12.13
N ALA A 334 -1.42 -17.14 13.14
CA ALA A 334 -2.53 -16.22 12.93
C ALA A 334 -2.53 -15.14 14.00
N ARG A 335 -2.53 -13.86 13.57
CA ARG A 335 -2.47 -12.69 14.45
C ARG A 335 -1.40 -12.81 15.56
N GLY A 336 -0.23 -13.32 15.17
CA GLY A 336 0.93 -13.41 16.06
C GLY A 336 0.89 -14.57 17.03
N ASP A 337 -0.13 -15.43 17.02
CA ASP A 337 -0.17 -16.66 17.82
C ASP A 337 -0.09 -17.91 16.94
N ILE A 338 0.34 -19.03 17.54
CA ILE A 338 0.47 -20.31 16.86
C ILE A 338 -0.67 -21.24 17.23
N PHE A 339 -1.39 -21.72 16.22
CA PHE A 339 -2.54 -22.60 16.38
C PHE A 339 -2.29 -23.97 15.75
N THR A 340 -2.80 -25.02 16.38
CA THR A 340 -2.96 -26.32 15.70
C THR A 340 -4.44 -26.65 15.53
N VAL A 341 -4.83 -27.03 14.32
CA VAL A 341 -6.21 -27.38 13.94
C VAL A 341 -6.25 -28.85 13.48
N PRO A 342 -7.15 -29.69 14.01
CA PRO A 342 -7.25 -31.10 13.59
C PRO A 342 -7.84 -31.25 12.19
N ALA A 343 -7.36 -32.24 11.43
CA ALA A 343 -7.91 -32.60 10.12
C ALA A 343 -9.34 -33.16 10.21
N GLU A 344 -9.62 -34.01 11.21
CA GLU A 344 -10.92 -34.67 11.35
C GLU A 344 -11.55 -34.50 12.74
N LYS A 345 -10.84 -34.87 13.81
CA LYS A 345 -11.39 -34.96 15.18
C LYS A 345 -10.47 -34.28 16.19
N GLY A 346 -11.07 -33.60 17.17
CA GLY A 346 -10.38 -32.94 18.27
C GLY A 346 -10.65 -31.43 18.30
N ASN A 347 -9.92 -30.72 19.16
CA ASN A 347 -10.07 -29.27 19.34
C ASN A 347 -8.91 -28.52 18.67
N THR A 348 -9.19 -27.30 18.21
CA THR A 348 -8.16 -26.29 17.93
C THR A 348 -7.43 -25.92 19.22
N ARG A 349 -6.11 -25.71 19.13
CA ARG A 349 -5.27 -25.29 20.27
C ARG A 349 -4.52 -24.03 19.88
N ASN A 350 -4.53 -23.02 20.74
CA ASN A 350 -3.56 -21.92 20.71
C ASN A 350 -2.38 -22.32 21.60
N LEU A 351 -1.19 -22.43 21.03
CA LEU A 351 0.01 -22.95 21.69
C LEU A 351 0.80 -21.89 22.45
N THR A 352 0.69 -20.61 22.08
CA THR A 352 1.56 -19.53 22.56
C THR A 352 0.82 -18.56 23.47
N ASN A 353 -0.35 -18.06 23.03
CA ASN A 353 -1.19 -17.13 23.79
C ASN A 353 -0.41 -15.92 24.34
N THR A 354 0.31 -15.23 23.44
CA THR A 354 1.32 -14.21 23.75
C THR A 354 0.92 -12.83 23.20
N PRO A 355 -0.06 -12.14 23.81
CA PRO A 355 -0.69 -10.94 23.21
C PRO A 355 0.20 -9.69 23.11
N GLY A 356 1.47 -9.76 23.53
CA GLY A 356 2.44 -8.66 23.44
C GLY A 356 3.71 -9.05 22.67
N ALA A 357 3.64 -10.13 21.91
CA ALA A 357 4.68 -10.61 21.01
C ALA A 357 4.04 -11.00 19.68
N ARG A 358 4.88 -11.15 18.67
CA ARG A 358 4.49 -11.70 17.38
C ARG A 358 5.30 -12.94 17.10
N GLU A 359 4.61 -14.07 17.10
CA GLU A 359 5.13 -15.30 16.56
C GLU A 359 4.98 -15.33 15.03
N LYS A 360 6.01 -15.86 14.36
CA LYS A 360 6.07 -15.99 12.90
C LYS A 360 6.88 -17.21 12.47
N TYR A 361 6.64 -17.66 11.23
CA TYR A 361 7.40 -18.73 10.56
C TYR A 361 7.43 -20.02 11.38
N SER A 362 6.26 -20.59 11.65
CA SER A 362 6.10 -21.72 12.55
C SER A 362 6.25 -23.05 11.80
N THR A 363 7.02 -24.01 12.33
CA THR A 363 7.27 -25.29 11.66
C THR A 363 7.32 -26.47 12.64
N TRP A 364 6.75 -27.61 12.22
CA TRP A 364 6.79 -28.86 13.00
C TRP A 364 8.16 -29.53 12.98
N SER A 365 8.59 -30.05 14.13
CA SER A 365 9.71 -30.98 14.18
C SER A 365 9.34 -32.30 13.47
N PRO A 366 10.28 -32.91 12.72
CA PRO A 366 10.03 -34.19 12.02
C PRO A 366 9.57 -35.32 12.95
N ASP A 367 9.99 -35.32 14.21
CA ASP A 367 9.58 -36.33 15.19
C ASP A 367 8.18 -36.11 15.79
N GLY A 368 7.52 -35.01 15.42
CA GLY A 368 6.16 -34.71 15.86
C GLY A 368 6.05 -34.18 17.29
N LYS A 369 7.14 -33.77 17.94
CA LYS A 369 7.09 -33.34 19.35
C LYS A 369 7.06 -31.83 19.55
N TRP A 370 7.76 -31.10 18.71
CA TRP A 370 8.04 -29.69 18.91
C TRP A 370 7.54 -28.85 17.74
N ILE A 371 7.21 -27.60 18.03
CA ILE A 371 7.00 -26.55 17.04
C ILE A 371 8.11 -25.53 17.24
N ALA A 372 8.87 -25.23 16.20
CA ALA A 372 9.80 -24.11 16.18
C ALA A 372 9.14 -22.88 15.56
N TYR A 373 9.50 -21.70 16.05
CA TYR A 373 9.00 -20.43 15.52
C TYR A 373 9.93 -19.30 15.92
N LEU A 374 9.81 -18.16 15.24
CA LEU A 374 10.44 -16.90 15.63
C LEU A 374 9.46 -16.09 16.48
N SER A 375 9.94 -15.48 17.56
CA SER A 375 9.17 -14.57 18.40
C SER A 375 10.00 -13.35 18.77
N ASP A 376 9.37 -12.18 18.77
CA ASP A 376 9.99 -10.92 19.14
C ASP A 376 9.79 -10.53 20.62
N ARG A 377 9.30 -11.47 21.46
CA ARG A 377 8.96 -11.22 22.87
C ARG A 377 10.11 -10.68 23.73
N THR A 378 11.36 -10.83 23.27
CA THR A 378 12.55 -10.30 23.98
C THR A 378 12.89 -8.87 23.59
N GLY A 379 12.16 -8.33 22.61
CA GLY A 379 12.54 -7.14 21.87
C GLY A 379 13.32 -7.44 20.60
N GLU A 380 13.84 -8.66 20.39
CA GLU A 380 14.51 -9.07 19.14
C GLU A 380 13.96 -10.41 18.64
N ASP A 381 14.16 -10.71 17.36
CA ASP A 381 13.71 -11.95 16.74
C ASP A 381 14.56 -13.13 17.25
N GLU A 382 13.93 -14.02 18.01
CA GLU A 382 14.59 -15.18 18.60
C GLU A 382 13.82 -16.45 18.30
N LEU A 383 14.55 -17.57 18.19
CA LEU A 383 13.97 -18.88 17.97
C LEU A 383 13.47 -19.47 19.29
N TYR A 384 12.27 -20.01 19.26
CA TYR A 384 11.61 -20.67 20.37
C TYR A 384 11.07 -22.03 19.96
N LEU A 385 10.95 -22.92 20.96
CA LEU A 385 10.25 -24.19 20.85
C LEU A 385 9.08 -24.26 21.83
N VAL A 386 7.97 -24.85 21.38
CA VAL A 386 6.85 -25.27 22.22
C VAL A 386 6.46 -26.71 21.89
N GLN A 387 5.95 -27.47 22.86
CA GLN A 387 5.42 -28.81 22.56
C GLN A 387 4.17 -28.71 21.67
N GLN A 388 3.97 -29.65 20.75
CA GLN A 388 2.83 -29.59 19.80
C GLN A 388 1.44 -29.65 20.47
N ASP A 389 1.37 -30.14 21.71
CA ASP A 389 0.13 -30.14 22.50
C ASP A 389 0.00 -28.95 23.45
N GLY A 390 0.97 -28.03 23.44
CA GLY A 390 1.01 -26.83 24.27
C GLY A 390 1.31 -27.10 25.74
N LYS A 391 1.77 -28.31 26.09
CA LYS A 391 2.17 -28.63 27.46
C LYS A 391 3.62 -28.25 27.74
N GLY A 392 3.92 -27.99 29.00
CA GLY A 392 5.26 -27.60 29.45
C GLY A 392 5.56 -26.12 29.22
N GLU A 393 6.80 -25.74 29.50
CA GLU A 393 7.28 -24.37 29.27
C GLU A 393 7.91 -24.25 27.88
N GLU A 394 7.78 -23.07 27.28
CA GLU A 394 8.45 -22.73 26.03
C GLU A 394 9.96 -22.61 26.24
N ILE A 395 10.75 -23.02 25.23
CA ILE A 395 12.21 -23.03 25.30
C ILE A 395 12.76 -21.99 24.32
N ARG A 396 13.42 -20.95 24.84
CA ARG A 396 14.22 -20.03 24.02
C ARG A 396 15.50 -20.72 23.54
N ILE A 397 15.71 -20.79 22.23
CA ILE A 397 16.86 -21.46 21.59
C ILE A 397 17.99 -20.48 21.33
N THR A 398 17.69 -19.26 20.88
CA THR A 398 18.70 -18.24 20.57
C THR A 398 18.60 -17.03 21.50
N THR A 399 19.73 -16.36 21.73
CA THR A 399 19.84 -15.15 22.58
C THR A 399 20.67 -14.03 21.97
N ASN A 400 20.93 -14.12 20.67
CA ASN A 400 21.82 -13.25 19.90
C ASN A 400 21.06 -12.54 18.77
N GLY A 401 19.74 -12.37 18.89
CA GLY A 401 18.96 -11.59 17.95
C GLY A 401 19.45 -10.14 17.95
N ASP A 402 19.82 -9.63 16.78
CA ASP A 402 20.24 -8.24 16.55
C ASP A 402 19.66 -7.64 15.27
N CYS A 403 19.00 -8.45 14.44
CA CYS A 403 18.34 -8.08 13.19
C CYS A 403 17.20 -9.06 12.84
N PHE A 404 16.47 -8.75 11.78
CA PHE A 404 15.39 -9.58 11.24
C PHE A 404 15.89 -10.96 10.80
N ARG A 405 15.18 -12.01 11.22
CA ARG A 405 15.46 -13.41 10.86
C ARG A 405 14.42 -14.02 9.93
N PHE A 406 14.88 -14.90 9.04
CA PHE A 406 14.08 -15.65 8.08
C PHE A 406 13.64 -17.02 8.62
N VAL A 407 12.83 -17.74 7.83
CA VAL A 407 12.11 -18.97 8.23
C VAL A 407 13.03 -20.06 8.81
N PRO A 408 12.77 -20.62 10.00
CA PRO A 408 13.56 -21.74 10.49
C PRO A 408 13.20 -23.06 9.80
N VAL A 409 14.20 -23.93 9.58
CA VAL A 409 14.01 -25.27 8.98
C VAL A 409 14.65 -26.35 9.84
N TRP A 410 13.84 -27.31 10.30
CA TRP A 410 14.30 -28.43 11.14
C TRP A 410 15.21 -29.41 10.40
N SER A 411 16.24 -29.90 11.10
CA SER A 411 16.98 -31.09 10.65
C SER A 411 16.10 -32.34 10.74
N PRO A 412 16.30 -33.36 9.87
CA PRO A 412 15.46 -34.57 9.85
C PRO A 412 15.52 -35.43 11.12
N ASP A 413 16.48 -35.19 12.01
CA ASP A 413 16.61 -35.85 13.32
C ASP A 413 16.02 -35.01 14.47
N SER A 414 15.44 -33.85 14.17
CA SER A 414 14.85 -32.90 15.13
C SER A 414 15.84 -32.32 16.15
N LYS A 415 17.15 -32.26 15.82
CA LYS A 415 18.19 -31.76 16.74
C LYS A 415 18.76 -30.39 16.38
N LYS A 416 18.56 -29.91 15.14
CA LYS A 416 19.09 -28.63 14.66
C LYS A 416 18.00 -27.84 13.92
N LEU A 417 18.22 -26.53 13.81
CA LEU A 417 17.43 -25.61 13.00
C LEU A 417 18.35 -24.79 12.10
N LEU A 418 18.07 -24.72 10.80
CA LEU A 418 18.65 -23.72 9.89
C LEU A 418 17.86 -22.42 9.98
N PHE A 419 18.54 -21.29 9.81
CA PHE A 419 17.91 -19.99 9.57
C PHE A 419 18.93 -19.05 8.93
N ALA A 420 18.42 -18.06 8.20
CA ALA A 420 19.21 -16.94 7.70
C ALA A 420 18.69 -15.61 8.26
N ASP A 421 19.42 -14.52 8.04
CA ASP A 421 19.06 -13.19 8.54
C ASP A 421 19.38 -12.05 7.58
N LYS A 422 18.95 -10.84 7.96
CA LYS A 422 19.14 -9.62 7.19
C LYS A 422 20.62 -9.18 7.07
N ASN A 423 21.51 -9.74 7.89
CA ASN A 423 22.95 -9.53 7.77
C ASN A 423 23.60 -10.37 6.66
N LEU A 424 22.80 -11.04 5.81
CA LEU A 424 23.22 -11.84 4.66
C LEU A 424 24.00 -13.10 5.06
N LYS A 425 23.59 -13.72 6.17
CA LYS A 425 24.25 -14.89 6.75
C LYS A 425 23.29 -16.06 6.89
N LEU A 426 23.83 -17.27 6.71
CA LEU A 426 23.14 -18.53 6.93
C LEU A 426 23.75 -19.24 8.14
N TYR A 427 22.89 -19.79 9.00
CA TYR A 427 23.29 -20.45 10.25
C TYR A 427 22.60 -21.79 10.43
N TYR A 428 23.18 -22.64 11.27
CA TYR A 428 22.42 -23.63 12.03
C TYR A 428 22.60 -23.45 13.54
N VAL A 429 21.57 -23.82 14.31
CA VAL A 429 21.62 -23.90 15.78
C VAL A 429 21.31 -25.31 16.26
N GLU A 430 22.10 -25.80 17.22
CA GLU A 430 21.85 -27.05 17.93
C GLU A 430 20.80 -26.84 19.04
N VAL A 431 19.74 -27.66 19.07
CA VAL A 431 18.61 -27.47 19.99
C VAL A 431 18.99 -27.71 21.45
N GLU A 432 19.79 -28.74 21.71
CA GLU A 432 20.16 -29.13 23.08
C GLU A 432 21.23 -28.20 23.67
N SER A 433 22.31 -27.95 22.92
CA SER A 433 23.43 -27.10 23.40
C SER A 433 23.20 -25.60 23.19
N LYS A 434 22.24 -25.23 22.33
CA LYS A 434 21.97 -23.85 21.89
C LYS A 434 23.15 -23.18 21.16
N GLN A 435 24.10 -23.98 20.68
CA GLN A 435 25.24 -23.49 19.94
C GLN A 435 24.83 -23.09 18.52
N ILE A 436 25.16 -21.87 18.13
CA ILE A 436 24.93 -21.32 16.78
C ILE A 436 26.23 -21.42 15.99
N THR A 437 26.14 -21.87 14.75
CA THR A 437 27.26 -21.97 13.81
C THR A 437 26.88 -21.27 12.50
N GLU A 438 27.72 -20.33 12.06
CA GLU A 438 27.63 -19.71 10.73
C GLU A 438 28.06 -20.73 9.66
N ILE A 439 27.23 -20.91 8.64
CA ILE A 439 27.49 -21.78 7.48
C ILE A 439 28.18 -20.97 6.38
N ASP A 440 27.57 -19.88 5.94
CA ASP A 440 28.04 -19.06 4.82
C ASP A 440 27.53 -17.61 4.97
N SER A 441 28.14 -16.70 4.21
CA SER A 441 27.73 -15.30 4.09
C SER A 441 27.93 -14.76 2.67
N THR A 442 27.23 -13.68 2.33
CA THR A 442 27.37 -13.04 1.02
C THR A 442 27.30 -11.51 1.12
N ARG A 443 27.57 -10.83 0.01
CA ARG A 443 27.41 -9.38 -0.17
C ARG A 443 26.44 -9.03 -1.30
N ASP A 444 25.97 -10.03 -2.05
CA ASP A 444 25.28 -9.84 -3.33
C ASP A 444 23.75 -9.99 -3.22
N GLY A 445 23.24 -10.47 -2.07
CA GLY A 445 21.81 -10.58 -1.79
C GLY A 445 21.49 -11.54 -0.63
N GLU A 446 20.20 -11.64 -0.29
CA GLU A 446 19.71 -12.46 0.83
C GLU A 446 19.65 -13.95 0.46
N ILE A 447 19.88 -14.84 1.46
CA ILE A 447 19.79 -16.30 1.31
C ILE A 447 18.44 -16.76 1.88
N TYR A 448 17.49 -17.07 0.99
CA TYR A 448 16.12 -17.44 1.37
C TYR A 448 15.82 -18.94 1.27
N ASP A 449 16.51 -19.64 0.37
CA ASP A 449 16.22 -21.04 0.08
C ASP A 449 17.30 -21.93 0.66
N TYR A 450 16.92 -22.79 1.62
CA TYR A 450 17.81 -23.76 2.23
C TYR A 450 17.08 -25.02 2.70
N SER A 451 17.75 -26.16 2.62
CA SER A 451 17.22 -27.46 3.03
C SER A 451 18.30 -28.38 3.60
N TRP A 452 17.88 -29.37 4.38
CA TRP A 452 18.74 -30.42 4.93
C TRP A 452 18.74 -31.66 4.04
N SER A 453 19.88 -32.36 3.97
CA SER A 453 19.90 -33.75 3.49
C SER A 453 19.10 -34.66 4.43
N PRO A 454 18.55 -35.80 3.96
CA PRO A 454 17.72 -36.73 4.75
C PRO A 454 18.37 -37.26 6.03
N ASP A 455 19.70 -37.36 6.03
CA ASP A 455 20.52 -37.79 7.16
C ASP A 455 21.01 -36.63 8.05
N GLY A 456 20.72 -35.38 7.69
CA GLY A 456 21.07 -34.18 8.44
C GLY A 456 22.57 -33.82 8.41
N ARG A 457 23.34 -34.37 7.47
CA ARG A 457 24.80 -34.12 7.36
C ARG A 457 25.20 -33.08 6.33
N TRP A 458 24.28 -32.70 5.45
CA TRP A 458 24.49 -31.68 4.43
C TRP A 458 23.37 -30.64 4.46
N VAL A 459 23.72 -29.43 4.03
CA VAL A 459 22.78 -28.32 3.81
C VAL A 459 22.89 -27.89 2.36
N ALA A 460 21.79 -27.84 1.62
CA ALA A 460 21.73 -27.23 0.30
C ALA A 460 21.10 -25.84 0.40
N TYR A 461 21.57 -24.87 -0.38
CA TYR A 461 21.03 -23.51 -0.37
C TYR A 461 21.30 -22.78 -1.69
N ALA A 462 20.46 -21.79 -2.01
CA ALA A 462 20.66 -20.90 -3.15
C ALA A 462 21.38 -19.62 -2.69
N LYS A 463 22.45 -19.22 -3.39
CA LYS A 463 23.23 -18.02 -3.08
C LYS A 463 23.37 -17.12 -4.31
N PRO A 464 23.11 -15.80 -4.20
CA PRO A 464 23.24 -14.88 -5.31
C PRO A 464 24.72 -14.60 -5.63
N ALA A 465 25.02 -14.51 -6.92
CA ALA A 465 26.27 -13.97 -7.44
C ALA A 465 26.13 -12.46 -7.74
N LYS A 466 27.24 -11.82 -8.13
CA LYS A 466 27.26 -10.39 -8.56
C LYS A 466 26.35 -10.08 -9.75
N SER A 467 26.01 -11.09 -10.57
CA SER A 467 25.03 -10.98 -11.66
C SER A 467 23.58 -10.96 -11.16
N HIS A 468 23.37 -11.16 -9.86
CA HIS A 468 22.09 -11.43 -9.20
C HIS A 468 21.42 -12.77 -9.59
N PHE A 469 22.09 -13.60 -10.38
CA PHE A 469 21.67 -14.99 -10.57
C PHE A 469 22.05 -15.81 -9.34
N TYR A 470 21.15 -16.69 -8.93
CA TYR A 470 21.37 -17.60 -7.84
C TYR A 470 21.98 -18.92 -8.34
N SER A 471 22.97 -19.44 -7.61
CA SER A 471 23.51 -20.79 -7.81
C SER A 471 23.24 -21.65 -6.57
N ILE A 472 23.14 -22.96 -6.77
CA ILE A 472 22.97 -23.94 -5.70
C ILE A 472 24.34 -24.29 -5.11
N PHE A 473 24.41 -24.27 -3.78
CA PHE A 473 25.56 -24.70 -2.99
C PHE A 473 25.16 -25.80 -2.03
N ILE A 474 26.14 -26.62 -1.64
CA ILE A 474 26.02 -27.59 -0.55
C ILE A 474 27.13 -27.39 0.48
N TYR A 475 26.79 -27.56 1.76
CA TYR A 475 27.71 -27.48 2.88
C TYR A 475 27.76 -28.80 3.64
N SER A 476 28.97 -29.31 3.89
CA SER A 476 29.23 -30.51 4.69
C SER A 476 29.36 -30.16 6.17
N LEU A 477 28.50 -30.72 7.04
CA LEU A 477 28.66 -30.52 8.49
C LEU A 477 29.89 -31.24 9.06
N LYS A 478 30.32 -32.31 8.40
CA LYS A 478 31.45 -33.13 8.85
C LYS A 478 32.78 -32.46 8.51
N GLU A 479 32.95 -32.07 7.26
CA GLU A 479 34.20 -31.49 6.76
C GLU A 479 34.24 -29.96 6.94
N LYS A 480 33.07 -29.32 7.13
CA LYS A 480 32.90 -27.86 7.20
C LYS A 480 33.32 -27.15 5.91
N GLU A 481 33.04 -27.78 4.78
CA GLU A 481 33.36 -27.29 3.45
C GLU A 481 32.09 -26.95 2.67
N ILE A 482 32.18 -25.92 1.83
CA ILE A 482 31.14 -25.47 0.92
C ILE A 482 31.56 -25.85 -0.51
N HIS A 483 30.64 -26.44 -1.26
CA HIS A 483 30.82 -26.78 -2.66
C HIS A 483 29.70 -26.19 -3.50
N ARG A 484 30.04 -25.71 -4.70
CA ARG A 484 29.05 -25.25 -5.67
C ARG A 484 28.50 -26.44 -6.45
N VAL A 485 27.19 -26.49 -6.67
CA VAL A 485 26.48 -27.55 -7.40
C VAL A 485 26.12 -27.10 -8.82
N THR A 486 25.77 -25.82 -8.98
CA THR A 486 25.39 -25.26 -10.28
C THR A 486 26.22 -24.04 -10.64
N GLU A 487 26.37 -23.80 -11.94
CA GLU A 487 27.09 -22.63 -12.46
C GLU A 487 26.37 -21.30 -12.16
N ASP A 488 27.07 -20.19 -12.34
CA ASP A 488 26.59 -18.81 -12.12
C ASP A 488 26.03 -18.15 -13.39
N PHE A 489 25.81 -18.94 -14.45
CA PHE A 489 25.19 -18.50 -15.72
C PHE A 489 23.69 -18.74 -15.78
N THR A 490 23.10 -19.30 -14.73
CA THR A 490 21.71 -19.73 -14.66
C THR A 490 21.13 -19.31 -13.32
N ASP A 491 19.85 -19.00 -13.29
CA ASP A 491 19.17 -18.55 -12.08
C ASP A 491 18.44 -19.74 -11.44
N ASP A 492 19.02 -20.30 -10.38
CA ASP A 492 18.62 -21.53 -9.72
C ASP A 492 18.08 -21.26 -8.30
N SER A 493 16.99 -21.92 -7.92
CA SER A 493 16.31 -21.68 -6.64
C SER A 493 15.69 -22.94 -6.02
N GLU A 494 15.27 -22.83 -4.76
CA GLU A 494 14.54 -23.87 -4.02
C GLU A 494 15.17 -25.29 -4.05
N PRO A 495 16.44 -25.49 -3.63
CA PRO A 495 17.05 -26.82 -3.63
C PRO A 495 16.43 -27.74 -2.55
N ILE A 496 16.02 -28.95 -2.93
CA ILE A 496 15.46 -29.97 -2.03
C ILE A 496 16.02 -31.36 -2.32
N PHE A 497 16.50 -32.04 -1.29
CA PHE A 497 16.98 -33.42 -1.41
C PHE A 497 15.82 -34.40 -1.58
N ASP A 498 16.03 -35.47 -2.33
CA ASP A 498 15.12 -36.62 -2.28
C ASP A 498 15.26 -37.36 -0.93
N PRO A 499 14.20 -38.04 -0.44
CA PRO A 499 14.28 -38.76 0.84
C PRO A 499 15.29 -39.91 0.89
N GLU A 500 15.70 -40.50 -0.24
CA GLU A 500 16.68 -41.58 -0.28
C GLU A 500 18.13 -41.09 -0.34
N GLY A 501 18.36 -39.79 -0.58
CA GLY A 501 19.69 -39.18 -0.63
C GLY A 501 20.47 -39.49 -1.91
N LYS A 502 19.78 -39.77 -3.02
CA LYS A 502 20.35 -40.02 -4.35
C LYS A 502 20.42 -38.75 -5.21
N TYR A 503 19.54 -37.80 -4.95
CA TYR A 503 19.22 -36.69 -5.83
C TYR A 503 19.06 -35.38 -5.05
N LEU A 504 19.42 -34.28 -5.70
CA LEU A 504 19.05 -32.93 -5.27
C LEU A 504 18.25 -32.28 -6.40
N TYR A 505 16.99 -31.93 -6.12
CA TYR A 505 16.11 -31.23 -7.04
C TYR A 505 16.19 -29.73 -6.82
N PHE A 506 15.98 -28.94 -7.86
CA PHE A 506 15.92 -27.48 -7.78
C PHE A 506 15.14 -26.92 -8.98
N PHE A 507 14.67 -25.68 -8.86
CA PHE A 507 14.18 -24.91 -10.00
C PHE A 507 15.33 -24.23 -10.72
N SER A 508 15.23 -24.13 -12.03
CA SER A 508 16.19 -23.35 -12.81
C SER A 508 15.57 -22.64 -14.01
N LYS A 509 15.95 -21.38 -14.23
CA LYS A 509 15.62 -20.61 -15.42
C LYS A 509 16.63 -20.87 -16.54
N ARG A 510 16.49 -22.02 -17.21
CA ARG A 510 17.38 -22.47 -18.32
C ARG A 510 16.64 -22.72 -19.63
N ASP A 511 15.31 -22.59 -19.64
CA ASP A 511 14.48 -22.84 -20.81
C ASP A 511 14.20 -21.54 -21.59
N PHE A 512 15.00 -21.31 -22.63
CA PHE A 512 14.92 -20.09 -23.43
C PHE A 512 13.83 -20.17 -24.51
N ASN A 513 12.65 -19.64 -24.21
CA ASN A 513 11.51 -19.55 -25.13
C ASN A 513 11.20 -18.07 -25.47
N ALA A 514 11.79 -17.55 -26.55
CA ALA A 514 11.59 -16.16 -26.95
C ALA A 514 10.19 -15.91 -27.55
N MET A 515 9.50 -14.89 -27.06
CA MET A 515 8.20 -14.44 -27.58
C MET A 515 8.30 -13.05 -28.20
N LEU A 516 7.69 -12.86 -29.37
CA LEU A 516 7.62 -11.55 -30.03
C LEU A 516 6.52 -10.66 -29.45
N GLY A 517 6.82 -9.38 -29.33
CA GLY A 517 5.84 -8.34 -29.02
C GLY A 517 4.86 -8.10 -30.17
N ASN A 518 3.64 -7.65 -29.84
CA ASN A 518 2.61 -7.35 -30.85
C ASN A 518 2.75 -5.95 -31.47
N PHE A 519 3.42 -5.01 -30.78
CA PHE A 519 3.54 -3.62 -31.25
C PHE A 519 4.87 -3.36 -31.98
N ASP A 520 5.92 -4.08 -31.62
CA ASP A 520 7.24 -3.98 -32.24
C ASP A 520 7.95 -5.35 -32.14
N PRO A 521 9.02 -5.59 -32.93
CA PRO A 521 9.75 -6.85 -32.91
C PRO A 521 10.65 -7.00 -31.67
N SER A 522 10.26 -6.47 -30.51
CA SER A 522 10.91 -6.79 -29.23
C SER A 522 10.66 -8.26 -28.89
N PHE A 523 11.57 -8.86 -28.11
CA PHE A 523 11.36 -10.18 -27.54
C PHE A 523 11.28 -10.11 -26.02
N THR A 524 10.56 -11.07 -25.44
CA THR A 524 10.57 -11.34 -24.01
C THR A 524 10.75 -12.84 -23.79
N TYR A 525 11.27 -13.21 -22.62
CA TYR A 525 11.28 -14.59 -22.16
C TYR A 525 10.32 -14.71 -20.99
N ASN A 526 9.39 -15.64 -21.08
CA ASN A 526 8.52 -16.02 -19.98
C ASN A 526 8.58 -17.54 -19.80
N GLN A 527 8.08 -18.03 -18.67
CA GLN A 527 8.00 -19.47 -18.40
C GLN A 527 9.35 -20.18 -18.62
N MET A 528 10.44 -19.60 -18.10
CA MET A 528 11.80 -20.15 -18.26
C MET A 528 12.12 -21.24 -17.22
N THR A 529 11.29 -21.39 -16.20
CA THR A 529 11.58 -22.26 -15.06
C THR A 529 11.19 -23.69 -15.37
N ARG A 530 12.11 -24.64 -15.14
CA ARG A 530 11.82 -26.08 -15.09
C ARG A 530 12.44 -26.69 -13.84
N ILE A 531 12.00 -27.88 -13.47
CA ILE A 531 12.61 -28.69 -12.41
C ILE A 531 13.81 -29.43 -12.99
N TYR A 532 14.95 -29.32 -12.30
CA TYR A 532 16.17 -30.05 -12.59
C TYR A 532 16.55 -30.95 -11.42
N VAL A 533 17.34 -31.98 -11.71
CA VAL A 533 17.85 -32.91 -10.72
C VAL A 533 19.34 -33.16 -10.97
N VAL A 534 20.13 -33.16 -9.91
CA VAL A 534 21.52 -33.62 -9.94
C VAL A 534 21.63 -34.95 -9.20
N THR A 535 22.36 -35.92 -9.76
CA THR A 535 22.70 -37.14 -9.04
C THR A 535 23.83 -36.86 -8.06
N LEU A 536 23.70 -37.33 -6.81
CA LEU A 536 24.67 -37.05 -5.76
C LEU A 536 25.88 -37.98 -5.80
N GLN A 537 25.68 -39.23 -6.21
CA GLN A 537 26.75 -40.21 -6.41
C GLN A 537 27.13 -40.32 -7.90
N ALA A 538 28.43 -40.43 -8.18
CA ALA A 538 28.95 -40.41 -9.56
C ALA A 538 28.61 -41.68 -10.37
N ASP A 539 28.36 -42.79 -9.69
CA ASP A 539 27.99 -44.07 -10.29
C ASP A 539 26.47 -44.26 -10.45
N SER A 540 25.67 -43.31 -9.97
CA SER A 540 24.21 -43.36 -10.11
C SER A 540 23.78 -43.11 -11.55
N LEU A 541 22.92 -44.00 -12.07
CA LEU A 541 22.26 -43.77 -13.35
C LEU A 541 21.35 -42.53 -13.27
N SER A 542 21.22 -41.82 -14.39
CA SER A 542 20.22 -40.77 -14.50
C SER A 542 18.82 -41.33 -14.20
N PRO A 543 17.97 -40.60 -13.43
CA PRO A 543 16.59 -41.02 -13.18
C PRO A 543 15.74 -41.11 -14.46
N PHE A 544 16.25 -40.57 -15.57
CA PHE A 544 15.58 -40.58 -16.87
C PHE A 544 16.39 -41.29 -17.96
N ALA A 545 17.26 -42.22 -17.58
CA ALA A 545 17.97 -43.08 -18.54
C ALA A 545 16.99 -43.76 -19.53
N PRO A 546 17.38 -44.03 -20.79
CA PRO A 546 16.48 -44.68 -21.76
C PRO A 546 15.95 -46.04 -21.26
N GLU A 547 14.66 -46.30 -21.44
CA GLU A 547 14.01 -47.59 -21.15
C GLU A 547 14.05 -48.50 -22.39
N SER A 548 14.33 -49.80 -22.20
CA SER A 548 14.30 -50.83 -23.25
C SER A 548 13.50 -52.03 -22.75
N ASP A 549 12.57 -52.53 -23.58
CA ASP A 549 11.83 -53.77 -23.32
C ASP A 549 12.74 -54.98 -23.61
N GLU A 550 13.63 -55.29 -22.68
CA GLU A 550 14.42 -56.52 -22.73
C GLU A 550 13.57 -57.74 -22.33
N VAL A 551 13.79 -58.88 -22.99
CA VAL A 551 13.11 -60.12 -22.64
C VAL A 551 13.60 -60.61 -21.28
N GLU A 552 12.73 -60.63 -20.27
CA GLU A 552 13.04 -61.20 -18.96
C GLU A 552 13.49 -62.68 -19.09
N LEU A 553 14.78 -62.93 -18.90
CA LEU A 553 15.28 -64.29 -18.69
C LEU A 553 14.85 -64.73 -17.28
N LYS A 554 13.83 -65.59 -17.23
CA LYS A 554 13.44 -66.29 -15.99
C LYS A 554 14.58 -67.18 -15.52
N GLU A 555 15.40 -66.68 -14.59
CA GLU A 555 16.17 -67.57 -13.73
C GLU A 555 15.22 -68.20 -12.70
N GLU A 556 15.00 -69.50 -12.83
CA GLU A 556 14.32 -70.32 -11.83
C GLU A 556 15.13 -70.30 -10.52
N LYS A 557 14.68 -69.52 -9.53
CA LYS A 557 15.06 -69.73 -8.14
C LYS A 557 14.02 -70.58 -7.44
N GLU A 558 14.50 -71.76 -7.01
CA GLU A 558 13.77 -72.77 -6.27
C GLU A 558 13.05 -72.22 -5.04
N LYS A 559 11.80 -72.64 -4.87
CA LYS A 559 11.00 -72.47 -3.66
C LYS A 559 11.49 -73.40 -2.56
N LYS A 560 11.78 -72.85 -1.38
CA LYS A 560 11.60 -73.54 -0.08
C LYS A 560 10.99 -72.62 0.97
N GLU A 561 9.76 -72.99 1.32
CA GLU A 561 9.01 -72.95 2.59
C GLU A 561 9.14 -71.79 3.61
N LYS A 562 7.94 -71.35 4.02
CA LYS A 562 7.52 -70.53 5.17
C LYS A 562 8.00 -71.13 6.51
N GLU A 563 8.05 -70.48 7.68
CA GLU A 563 7.11 -69.56 8.33
C GLU A 563 7.71 -69.05 9.67
N GLU A 564 7.15 -67.94 10.20
CA GLU A 564 7.22 -67.42 11.59
C GLU A 564 8.54 -66.87 12.19
N GLU A 565 8.63 -65.53 12.31
CA GLU A 565 9.06 -64.91 13.57
C GLU A 565 8.45 -63.51 13.79
N LYS A 566 8.09 -63.25 15.05
CA LYS A 566 7.37 -62.09 15.57
C LYS A 566 8.21 -60.81 15.57
N LYS A 567 7.51 -59.67 15.48
CA LYS A 567 7.79 -58.35 16.08
C LYS A 567 9.25 -58.08 16.47
N GLU A 568 9.93 -57.33 15.63
CA GLU A 568 10.73 -56.18 16.05
C GLU A 568 10.66 -55.12 14.93
N LYS A 569 10.17 -53.92 15.26
CA LYS A 569 10.34 -52.74 14.41
C LYS A 569 11.85 -52.49 14.30
N LYS A 570 12.49 -53.00 13.25
CA LYS A 570 13.83 -52.55 12.85
C LYS A 570 13.74 -51.04 12.67
N LYS A 571 14.44 -50.29 13.52
CA LYS A 571 14.80 -48.90 13.22
C LYS A 571 15.51 -48.94 11.87
N GLU A 572 14.91 -48.31 10.86
CA GLU A 572 15.64 -47.94 9.65
C GLU A 572 16.85 -47.12 10.08
N VAL A 573 18.04 -47.69 9.90
CA VAL A 573 19.26 -46.91 9.90
C VAL A 573 19.19 -46.07 8.63
N LYS A 574 18.89 -44.78 8.75
CA LYS A 574 18.97 -43.83 7.63
C LYS A 574 20.33 -44.03 6.94
N LYS A 575 20.32 -44.39 5.65
CA LYS A 575 21.55 -44.52 4.87
C LYS A 575 22.28 -43.18 4.90
N GLU A 576 23.59 -43.25 5.09
CA GLU A 576 24.47 -42.09 5.00
C GLU A 576 24.40 -41.48 3.60
N VAL A 577 24.13 -40.18 3.53
CA VAL A 577 24.12 -39.46 2.25
C VAL A 577 25.56 -39.22 1.84
N HIS A 578 25.98 -39.92 0.81
CA HIS A 578 27.28 -39.76 0.18
C HIS A 578 27.15 -38.83 -1.03
N ILE A 579 27.99 -37.80 -1.14
CA ILE A 579 28.01 -36.90 -2.29
C ILE A 579 29.42 -36.88 -2.87
N ASP A 580 29.54 -37.27 -4.14
CA ASP A 580 30.77 -37.09 -4.90
C ASP A 580 30.79 -35.68 -5.48
N ILE A 581 31.75 -34.85 -5.06
CA ILE A 581 31.81 -33.44 -5.48
C ILE A 581 32.41 -33.28 -6.88
N GLU A 582 33.36 -34.14 -7.25
CA GLU A 582 34.02 -34.09 -8.55
C GLU A 582 33.01 -34.31 -9.69
N GLY A 583 32.91 -33.34 -10.61
CA GLY A 583 31.98 -33.39 -11.75
C GLY A 583 30.50 -33.25 -11.37
N ILE A 584 30.16 -32.77 -10.16
CA ILE A 584 28.76 -32.66 -9.73
C ILE A 584 27.90 -31.81 -10.67
N GLU A 585 28.46 -30.73 -11.19
CA GLU A 585 27.83 -29.80 -12.12
C GLU A 585 27.47 -30.45 -13.48
N ASP A 586 28.24 -31.45 -13.92
CA ASP A 586 28.00 -32.18 -15.17
C ASP A 586 26.86 -33.22 -15.05
N ARG A 587 26.37 -33.49 -13.84
CA ARG A 587 25.35 -34.51 -13.55
C ARG A 587 23.93 -33.95 -13.50
N VAL A 588 23.74 -32.67 -13.83
CA VAL A 588 22.42 -32.03 -13.85
C VAL A 588 21.62 -32.50 -15.07
N VAL A 589 20.40 -33.00 -14.84
CA VAL A 589 19.44 -33.39 -15.88
C VAL A 589 18.06 -32.77 -15.63
N ALA A 590 17.34 -32.46 -16.70
CA ALA A 590 15.99 -31.90 -16.60
C ALA A 590 14.96 -33.00 -16.25
N VAL A 591 14.06 -32.71 -15.32
CA VAL A 591 12.84 -33.50 -15.12
C VAL A 591 11.93 -33.28 -16.34
N PRO A 592 11.31 -34.33 -16.93
CA PRO A 592 10.53 -34.20 -18.15
C PRO A 592 9.15 -33.58 -17.87
N THR A 593 9.19 -32.30 -17.52
CA THR A 593 8.08 -31.37 -17.34
C THR A 593 8.20 -30.27 -18.40
N ASP A 594 7.08 -29.66 -18.75
CA ASP A 594 7.11 -28.44 -19.55
C ASP A 594 7.77 -27.29 -18.74
N PRO A 595 8.35 -26.27 -19.38
CA PRO A 595 8.81 -25.09 -18.67
C PRO A 595 7.61 -24.17 -18.32
N GLY A 596 7.69 -23.49 -17.17
CA GLY A 596 6.57 -22.74 -16.59
C GLY A 596 7.02 -21.66 -15.59
N ASN A 597 6.08 -21.18 -14.78
CA ASN A 597 6.38 -20.36 -13.59
C ASN A 597 6.07 -21.21 -12.36
N TYR A 598 7.10 -21.85 -11.80
CA TYR A 598 6.97 -22.81 -10.71
C TYR A 598 7.45 -22.27 -9.37
N TYR A 599 6.82 -22.70 -8.29
CA TYR A 599 7.14 -22.32 -6.92
C TYR A 599 6.85 -23.47 -5.94
N GLY A 600 7.52 -23.45 -4.79
CA GLY A 600 7.22 -24.30 -3.64
C GLY A 600 7.65 -25.75 -3.82
N LEU A 601 8.85 -26.02 -4.35
CA LEU A 601 9.33 -27.37 -4.65
C LEU A 601 9.39 -28.26 -3.39
N ARG A 602 8.85 -29.47 -3.47
CA ARG A 602 8.91 -30.50 -2.41
C ARG A 602 9.19 -31.88 -3.01
N ALA A 603 9.93 -32.72 -2.29
CA ALA A 603 10.20 -34.10 -2.68
C ALA A 603 9.68 -35.09 -1.62
N THR A 604 9.12 -36.20 -2.08
CA THR A 604 8.79 -37.39 -1.28
C THR A 604 9.25 -38.65 -2.03
N GLU A 605 9.07 -39.83 -1.45
CA GLU A 605 9.52 -41.10 -2.03
C GLU A 605 8.95 -41.28 -3.45
N GLY A 606 9.84 -41.27 -4.45
CA GLY A 606 9.52 -41.40 -5.87
C GLY A 606 8.71 -40.27 -6.50
N LYS A 607 8.49 -39.13 -5.82
CA LYS A 607 7.62 -38.05 -6.33
C LYS A 607 8.12 -36.65 -6.00
N ILE A 608 7.76 -35.71 -6.87
CA ILE A 608 8.01 -34.27 -6.69
C ILE A 608 6.66 -33.54 -6.69
N LEU A 609 6.47 -32.55 -5.82
CA LEU A 609 5.31 -31.66 -5.84
C LEU A 609 5.77 -30.23 -6.08
N TYR A 610 4.94 -29.44 -6.75
CA TYR A 610 5.19 -28.02 -7.05
C TYR A 610 3.89 -27.31 -7.45
N ILE A 611 3.85 -25.97 -7.37
CA ILE A 611 2.75 -25.16 -7.93
C ILE A 611 3.20 -24.48 -9.21
N SER A 612 2.32 -24.44 -10.21
CA SER A 612 2.46 -23.59 -11.39
C SER A 612 1.50 -22.40 -11.38
N PHE A 613 1.97 -21.21 -11.74
CA PHE A 613 1.10 -20.05 -12.01
C PHE A 613 1.13 -19.63 -13.48
N PRO A 614 0.01 -19.12 -14.03
CA PRO A 614 0.03 -18.47 -15.33
C PRO A 614 0.90 -17.20 -15.29
N THR A 615 1.35 -16.76 -16.46
CA THR A 615 2.16 -15.54 -16.61
C THR A 615 1.40 -14.33 -16.05
N TRP A 616 2.04 -13.61 -15.13
CA TRP A 616 1.45 -12.43 -14.51
C TRP A 616 1.40 -11.24 -15.48
N THR A 617 0.30 -10.50 -15.45
CA THR A 617 0.18 -9.21 -16.14
C THR A 617 0.46 -8.09 -15.15
N LEU A 618 1.15 -7.03 -15.60
CA LEU A 618 1.47 -5.87 -14.75
C LEU A 618 0.23 -5.04 -14.33
N THR A 619 -0.94 -5.31 -14.91
CA THR A 619 -2.21 -4.68 -14.54
C THR A 619 -3.09 -5.55 -13.64
N GLY A 620 -2.64 -6.76 -13.28
CA GLY A 620 -3.41 -7.68 -12.44
C GLY A 620 -4.72 -8.18 -13.07
N GLY A 621 -4.98 -7.89 -14.35
CA GLY A 621 -6.29 -8.02 -15.01
C GLY A 621 -6.67 -9.42 -15.49
N SER A 622 -5.92 -10.46 -15.14
CA SER A 622 -6.42 -11.83 -15.26
C SER A 622 -7.29 -12.13 -14.03
N PRO A 623 -8.45 -12.82 -14.13
CA PRO A 623 -9.25 -13.24 -12.97
C PRO A 623 -8.45 -14.23 -12.11
N GLY A 624 -7.52 -13.71 -11.31
CA GLY A 624 -6.47 -14.41 -10.58
C GLY A 624 -5.52 -15.21 -11.48
N PRO A 625 -4.22 -15.31 -11.17
CA PRO A 625 -3.47 -16.46 -11.63
C PRO A 625 -4.00 -17.69 -10.89
N LYS A 626 -4.78 -18.54 -11.57
CA LYS A 626 -5.27 -19.80 -10.97
C LYS A 626 -4.09 -20.75 -10.82
N GLY A 627 -3.42 -20.73 -9.67
CA GLY A 627 -2.33 -21.65 -9.38
C GLY A 627 -2.82 -23.10 -9.45
N THR A 628 -1.96 -23.99 -9.91
CA THR A 628 -2.26 -25.43 -10.01
C THR A 628 -1.19 -26.20 -9.27
N LEU A 629 -1.61 -27.02 -8.31
CA LEU A 629 -0.72 -27.95 -7.61
C LEU A 629 -0.51 -29.20 -8.46
N HIS A 630 0.74 -29.57 -8.65
CA HIS A 630 1.18 -30.73 -9.43
C HIS A 630 1.88 -31.77 -8.57
N LEU A 631 1.85 -33.01 -9.04
CA LEU A 631 2.62 -34.13 -8.53
C LEU A 631 3.23 -34.88 -9.71
N PHE A 632 4.56 -34.88 -9.77
CA PHE A 632 5.33 -35.61 -10.75
C PHE A 632 5.76 -36.96 -10.19
N ASP A 633 5.37 -38.04 -10.86
CA ASP A 633 5.77 -39.42 -10.55
C ASP A 633 7.09 -39.73 -11.28
N MET A 634 8.17 -39.94 -10.53
CA MET A 634 9.52 -40.12 -11.08
C MET A 634 9.68 -41.43 -11.84
N GLU A 635 9.06 -42.50 -11.37
CA GLU A 635 9.13 -43.83 -12.00
C GLU A 635 8.35 -43.84 -13.31
N LYS A 636 7.11 -43.31 -13.30
CA LYS A 636 6.26 -43.24 -14.51
C LYS A 636 6.60 -42.08 -15.43
N ARG A 637 7.49 -41.18 -15.00
CA ARG A 637 7.87 -39.94 -15.68
C ARG A 637 6.66 -39.10 -16.08
N LYS A 638 5.69 -38.98 -15.17
CA LYS A 638 4.37 -38.42 -15.47
C LYS A 638 3.98 -37.31 -14.50
N ASP A 639 3.63 -36.16 -15.06
CA ASP A 639 3.06 -35.03 -14.33
C ASP A 639 1.54 -35.18 -14.15
N HIS A 640 1.07 -34.96 -12.92
CA HIS A 640 -0.34 -35.03 -12.55
C HIS A 640 -0.79 -33.71 -11.92
N GLN A 641 -1.76 -33.04 -12.54
CA GLN A 641 -2.49 -31.96 -11.89
C GLN A 641 -3.32 -32.52 -10.74
N LEU A 642 -2.99 -32.10 -9.52
CA LEU A 642 -3.72 -32.50 -8.31
C LEU A 642 -4.91 -31.59 -8.05
N LEU A 643 -4.71 -30.27 -7.99
CA LEU A 643 -5.74 -29.34 -7.51
C LEU A 643 -5.60 -27.93 -8.11
N THR A 644 -6.73 -27.29 -8.43
CA THR A 644 -6.80 -25.91 -8.94
C THR A 644 -8.16 -25.26 -8.61
N PRO A 645 -8.24 -23.93 -8.34
CA PRO A 645 -7.12 -23.01 -8.10
C PRO A 645 -6.53 -23.15 -6.70
N VAL A 646 -5.21 -23.05 -6.58
CA VAL A 646 -4.45 -23.14 -5.31
C VAL A 646 -3.49 -21.94 -5.22
N ASP A 647 -3.45 -21.27 -4.07
CA ASP A 647 -2.55 -20.14 -3.81
C ASP A 647 -1.23 -20.58 -3.16
N GLY A 648 -1.22 -21.74 -2.52
CA GLY A 648 -0.07 -22.30 -1.82
C GLY A 648 -0.39 -23.66 -1.21
N TYR A 649 0.63 -24.39 -0.78
CA TYR A 649 0.49 -25.71 -0.15
C TYR A 649 1.69 -26.05 0.75
N ASP A 650 1.53 -27.12 1.52
CA ASP A 650 2.65 -27.79 2.20
C ASP A 650 2.34 -29.30 2.34
N ILE A 651 3.36 -30.11 2.69
CA ILE A 651 3.23 -31.58 2.77
C ILE A 651 3.48 -32.11 4.19
N SER A 652 2.91 -33.27 4.50
CA SER A 652 3.24 -33.99 5.73
C SER A 652 4.67 -34.53 5.67
N GLY A 653 5.26 -34.82 6.83
CA GLY A 653 6.64 -35.32 6.93
C GLY A 653 6.86 -36.68 6.27
N ASP A 654 5.82 -37.50 6.19
CA ASP A 654 5.79 -38.75 5.40
C ASP A 654 5.47 -38.52 3.90
N GLY A 655 5.09 -37.30 3.52
CA GLY A 655 4.70 -36.92 2.16
C GLY A 655 3.41 -37.57 1.65
N GLU A 656 2.59 -38.18 2.52
CA GLU A 656 1.33 -38.83 2.13
C GLU A 656 0.15 -37.85 2.04
N LYS A 657 0.26 -36.68 2.66
CA LYS A 657 -0.81 -35.67 2.76
C LYS A 657 -0.32 -34.30 2.30
N VAL A 658 -1.26 -33.50 1.79
CA VAL A 658 -1.06 -32.11 1.40
C VAL A 658 -2.06 -31.23 2.13
N ILE A 659 -1.61 -30.12 2.71
CA ILE A 659 -2.47 -28.99 3.05
C ILE A 659 -2.46 -27.98 1.90
N TYR A 660 -3.62 -27.53 1.44
CA TYR A 660 -3.74 -26.52 0.39
C TYR A 660 -4.44 -25.25 0.91
N LYS A 661 -4.12 -24.11 0.30
CA LYS A 661 -4.83 -22.84 0.43
C LYS A 661 -5.47 -22.45 -0.91
N SER A 662 -6.73 -22.03 -0.87
CA SER A 662 -7.45 -21.46 -2.01
C SER A 662 -8.33 -20.32 -1.52
N GLU A 663 -7.94 -19.10 -1.84
CA GLU A 663 -8.39 -17.85 -1.24
C GLU A 663 -8.29 -17.90 0.30
N LYS A 664 -9.43 -17.95 0.99
CA LYS A 664 -9.54 -18.07 2.45
C LYS A 664 -9.78 -19.50 2.93
N LYS A 665 -9.83 -20.49 2.03
CA LYS A 665 -10.14 -21.89 2.36
C LYS A 665 -8.86 -22.69 2.52
N PHE A 666 -8.84 -23.54 3.54
CA PHE A 666 -7.77 -24.51 3.79
C PHE A 666 -8.35 -25.92 3.86
N GLY A 667 -7.63 -26.90 3.33
CA GLY A 667 -8.02 -28.31 3.41
C GLY A 667 -6.84 -29.25 3.36
N ILE A 668 -7.03 -30.49 3.83
CA ILE A 668 -6.02 -31.55 3.81
C ILE A 668 -6.50 -32.71 2.93
N ILE A 669 -5.69 -33.08 1.93
CA ILE A 669 -5.99 -34.16 0.98
C ILE A 669 -4.83 -35.16 0.89
N ASP A 670 -5.07 -36.31 0.26
CA ASP A 670 -4.00 -37.28 -0.05
C ASP A 670 -3.08 -36.73 -1.15
N ALA A 671 -1.76 -36.93 -0.98
CA ALA A 671 -0.72 -36.61 -1.96
C ALA A 671 -0.64 -37.69 -3.06
N LYS A 672 -1.76 -37.93 -3.76
CA LYS A 672 -1.84 -38.90 -4.85
C LYS A 672 -2.82 -38.46 -5.93
N PRO A 673 -2.62 -38.89 -7.19
CA PRO A 673 -3.58 -38.64 -8.25
C PRO A 673 -4.98 -39.17 -7.89
N GLY A 674 -6.01 -38.32 -8.00
CA GLY A 674 -7.37 -38.68 -7.59
C GLY A 674 -8.48 -37.67 -7.93
N SER A 675 -8.17 -36.58 -8.66
CA SER A 675 -9.10 -35.49 -8.99
C SER A 675 -9.81 -34.83 -7.77
N PRO A 676 -9.09 -34.44 -6.70
CA PRO A 676 -9.69 -33.70 -5.58
C PRO A 676 -10.24 -32.34 -6.03
N LYS A 677 -11.16 -31.79 -5.25
CA LYS A 677 -11.82 -30.49 -5.50
C LYS A 677 -11.59 -29.54 -4.33
N ILE A 678 -11.65 -28.23 -4.62
CA ILE A 678 -11.63 -27.21 -3.56
C ILE A 678 -12.81 -27.43 -2.61
N GLY A 679 -12.51 -27.57 -1.33
CA GLY A 679 -13.46 -27.94 -0.28
C GLY A 679 -13.29 -29.39 0.22
N ASP A 680 -12.63 -30.27 -0.54
CA ASP A 680 -12.28 -31.61 -0.05
C ASP A 680 -11.30 -31.48 1.11
N GLY A 681 -11.56 -32.23 2.19
CA GLY A 681 -10.76 -32.17 3.41
C GLY A 681 -10.74 -30.81 4.11
N ALA A 682 -11.74 -29.94 3.85
CA ALA A 682 -11.78 -28.58 4.41
C ALA A 682 -11.65 -28.57 5.94
N LEU A 683 -10.76 -27.70 6.42
CA LEU A 683 -10.48 -27.51 7.83
C LEU A 683 -11.52 -26.59 8.49
N LYS A 684 -11.88 -26.94 9.72
CA LYS A 684 -12.77 -26.15 10.58
C LYS A 684 -11.95 -25.13 11.38
N LEU A 685 -11.99 -23.87 10.96
CA LEU A 685 -11.21 -22.79 11.55
C LEU A 685 -11.99 -21.97 12.61
N ASP A 686 -13.24 -22.32 12.90
CA ASP A 686 -14.08 -21.62 13.89
C ASP A 686 -13.47 -21.61 15.30
N GLY A 687 -12.70 -22.65 15.64
CA GLY A 687 -11.96 -22.74 16.90
C GLY A 687 -10.70 -21.88 16.98
N MET A 688 -10.30 -21.18 15.91
CA MET A 688 -9.19 -20.23 15.93
C MET A 688 -9.66 -18.91 16.56
N GLN A 689 -9.80 -18.95 17.89
CA GLN A 689 -10.20 -17.82 18.73
C GLN A 689 -9.03 -17.33 19.56
N MET A 690 -8.85 -16.02 19.64
CA MET A 690 -7.82 -15.38 20.44
C MET A 690 -8.43 -14.28 21.28
N LYS A 691 -8.01 -14.17 22.55
CA LYS A 691 -8.31 -12.98 23.35
C LYS A 691 -7.26 -11.92 23.08
N VAL A 692 -7.63 -10.90 22.31
CA VAL A 692 -6.69 -9.82 21.95
C VAL A 692 -6.58 -8.83 23.12
N ASP A 693 -5.35 -8.50 23.51
CA ASP A 693 -5.06 -7.36 24.40
C ASP A 693 -4.46 -6.25 23.54
N TYR A 694 -5.33 -5.40 23.00
CA TYR A 694 -4.96 -4.37 22.02
C TYR A 694 -3.80 -3.49 22.49
N ARG A 695 -3.70 -3.16 23.78
CA ARG A 695 -2.61 -2.30 24.28
C ARG A 695 -1.25 -3.00 24.23
N LYS A 696 -1.21 -4.30 24.52
CA LYS A 696 0.02 -5.09 24.39
C LYS A 696 0.37 -5.33 22.92
N GLU A 697 -0.63 -5.64 22.10
CA GLU A 697 -0.48 -5.83 20.65
C GLU A 697 0.07 -4.56 20.00
N TRP A 698 -0.52 -3.39 20.27
CA TRP A 698 -0.08 -2.11 19.73
C TRP A 698 1.34 -1.72 20.17
N LYS A 699 1.71 -2.06 21.41
CA LYS A 699 3.10 -1.90 21.86
C LYS A 699 4.04 -2.82 21.10
N GLN A 700 3.66 -4.07 20.82
CA GLN A 700 4.45 -4.98 19.99
C GLN A 700 4.62 -4.40 18.58
N ILE A 701 3.52 -4.00 17.92
CA ILE A 701 3.53 -3.42 16.59
C ILE A 701 4.48 -2.22 16.51
N PHE A 702 4.38 -1.28 17.46
CA PHE A 702 5.26 -0.11 17.50
C PHE A 702 6.75 -0.49 17.56
N ASN A 703 7.09 -1.46 18.42
CA ASN A 703 8.47 -1.92 18.54
C ASN A 703 8.94 -2.69 17.30
N GLU A 704 8.09 -3.51 16.69
CA GLU A 704 8.40 -4.22 15.45
C GLU A 704 8.67 -3.25 14.30
N VAL A 705 7.85 -2.19 14.15
CA VAL A 705 8.09 -1.16 13.14
C VAL A 705 9.44 -0.47 13.39
N TRP A 706 9.72 -0.08 14.63
CA TRP A 706 10.99 0.55 14.98
C TRP A 706 12.20 -0.32 14.59
N ARG A 707 12.14 -1.64 14.83
CA ARG A 707 13.21 -2.58 14.45
C ARG A 707 13.33 -2.77 12.95
N ARG A 708 12.20 -2.90 12.24
CA ARG A 708 12.21 -3.09 10.78
C ARG A 708 12.85 -1.91 10.06
N GLU A 709 12.56 -0.67 10.49
CA GLU A 709 13.24 0.50 9.95
C GLU A 709 14.75 0.45 10.28
N ARG A 710 15.15 0.10 11.50
CA ARG A 710 16.58 -0.09 11.86
C ARG A 710 17.27 -1.11 10.96
N ASP A 711 16.63 -2.23 10.69
CA ASP A 711 17.24 -3.41 10.05
C ASP A 711 17.30 -3.29 8.51
N PHE A 712 16.35 -2.58 7.90
CA PHE A 712 16.20 -2.50 6.43
C PHE A 712 16.45 -1.11 5.84
N PHE A 713 16.49 -0.04 6.64
CA PHE A 713 16.68 1.30 6.09
C PHE A 713 18.02 1.43 5.37
N TYR A 714 18.00 2.04 4.18
CA TYR A 714 19.14 2.05 3.26
C TYR A 714 20.42 2.67 3.85
N ALA A 715 20.27 3.56 4.82
CA ALA A 715 21.35 4.27 5.47
C ALA A 715 21.50 3.77 6.93
N PRO A 716 22.46 2.88 7.24
CA PRO A 716 22.59 2.28 8.57
C PRO A 716 22.81 3.28 9.72
N ASN A 717 23.22 4.51 9.41
CA ASN A 717 23.35 5.60 10.37
C ASN A 717 22.04 6.36 10.62
N MET A 718 20.90 5.91 10.06
CA MET A 718 19.56 6.49 10.22
C MET A 718 19.52 8.00 9.90
N HIS A 719 20.28 8.44 8.88
CA HIS A 719 20.47 9.87 8.54
C HIS A 719 21.05 10.73 9.68
N GLY A 720 21.76 10.11 10.62
CA GLY A 720 22.32 10.78 11.80
C GLY A 720 21.34 10.94 12.96
N LEU A 721 20.14 10.36 12.87
CA LEU A 721 19.12 10.39 13.92
C LEU A 721 19.47 9.43 15.06
N ASP A 722 19.26 9.88 16.30
CA ASP A 722 19.25 8.97 17.46
C ASP A 722 17.96 8.13 17.44
N TRP A 723 18.04 6.96 16.82
CA TRP A 723 16.88 6.10 16.62
C TRP A 723 16.32 5.52 17.92
N GLU A 724 17.15 5.29 18.92
CA GLU A 724 16.70 4.85 20.25
C GLU A 724 15.96 5.97 20.99
N LEU A 725 16.41 7.21 20.86
CA LEU A 725 15.68 8.37 21.37
C LEU A 725 14.30 8.47 20.73
N MET A 726 14.15 8.21 19.43
CA MET A 726 12.84 8.22 18.77
C MET A 726 11.92 7.13 19.32
N ARG A 727 12.44 5.92 19.52
CA ARG A 727 11.69 4.83 20.18
C ARG A 727 11.15 5.25 21.53
N LYS A 728 12.00 5.85 22.36
CA LYS A 728 11.65 6.29 23.71
C LYS A 728 10.63 7.43 23.65
N ARG A 729 10.92 8.48 22.89
CA ARG A 729 10.09 9.70 22.78
C ARG A 729 8.67 9.35 22.34
N TYR A 730 8.52 8.69 21.20
CA TYR A 730 7.18 8.30 20.70
C TYR A 730 6.55 7.18 21.52
N GLY A 731 7.35 6.27 22.10
CA GLY A 731 6.87 5.21 22.98
C GLY A 731 6.13 5.72 24.23
N GLU A 732 6.41 6.94 24.71
CA GLU A 732 5.69 7.57 25.83
C GLU A 732 4.21 7.83 25.53
N LEU A 733 3.81 7.88 24.25
CA LEU A 733 2.43 8.10 23.83
C LEU A 733 1.60 6.80 23.76
N LEU A 734 2.25 5.63 23.72
CA LEU A 734 1.57 4.33 23.61
C LEU A 734 0.48 4.08 24.67
N PRO A 735 0.64 4.43 25.96
CA PRO A 735 -0.39 4.19 26.98
C PRO A 735 -1.71 4.95 26.72
N TYR A 736 -1.66 5.99 25.90
CA TYR A 736 -2.77 6.90 25.60
C TYR A 736 -3.46 6.58 24.26
N VAL A 737 -2.95 5.63 23.48
CA VAL A 737 -3.60 5.16 22.24
C VAL A 737 -4.96 4.56 22.60
N ALA A 738 -6.02 5.11 22.02
CA ALA A 738 -7.41 4.74 22.32
C ALA A 738 -8.14 4.15 21.10
N HIS A 739 -7.61 4.36 19.90
CA HIS A 739 -8.10 3.81 18.64
C HIS A 739 -6.93 3.32 17.77
N ARG A 740 -7.15 2.32 16.90
CA ARG A 740 -6.07 1.78 16.03
C ARG A 740 -5.46 2.82 15.07
N SER A 741 -6.24 3.82 14.66
CA SER A 741 -5.74 4.96 13.87
C SER A 741 -4.81 5.89 14.66
N ASP A 742 -4.92 5.93 15.99
CA ASP A 742 -3.96 6.66 16.85
C ASP A 742 -2.59 5.97 16.81
N LEU A 743 -2.57 4.62 16.77
CA LEU A 743 -1.33 3.88 16.58
C LEU A 743 -0.71 4.14 15.20
N THR A 744 -1.52 4.18 14.14
CA THR A 744 -1.04 4.54 12.79
C THR A 744 -0.42 5.93 12.79
N TYR A 745 -1.06 6.91 13.42
CA TYR A 745 -0.53 8.26 13.59
C TYR A 745 0.80 8.24 14.35
N LEU A 746 0.84 7.54 15.49
CA LEU A 746 2.03 7.47 16.33
C LEU A 746 3.23 6.86 15.60
N ILE A 747 3.02 5.73 14.92
CA ILE A 747 4.04 5.07 14.10
C ILE A 747 4.49 6.02 12.99
N GLY A 748 3.54 6.67 12.32
CA GLY A 748 3.81 7.61 11.25
C GLY A 748 4.67 8.80 11.67
N GLU A 749 4.42 9.36 12.86
CA GLU A 749 5.25 10.42 13.42
C GLU A 749 6.67 9.94 13.77
N MET A 750 6.82 8.71 14.27
CA MET A 750 8.13 8.12 14.56
C MET A 750 8.96 7.87 13.29
N ILE A 751 8.41 7.16 12.30
CA ILE A 751 9.14 6.85 11.05
C ILE A 751 9.37 8.11 10.20
N GLY A 752 8.51 9.12 10.35
CA GLY A 752 8.67 10.40 9.66
C GLY A 752 9.90 11.21 10.07
N GLU A 753 10.50 10.92 11.24
CA GLU A 753 11.76 11.52 11.69
C GLU A 753 12.96 11.09 10.86
N LEU A 754 12.88 9.96 10.15
CA LEU A 754 13.91 9.53 9.20
C LEU A 754 14.06 10.49 8.02
N CYS A 755 13.14 11.45 7.85
CA CYS A 755 13.21 12.48 6.81
C CYS A 755 13.39 11.91 5.39
N CYS A 756 12.89 10.69 5.16
CA CYS A 756 13.04 9.95 3.91
C CYS A 756 11.67 9.72 3.25
N SER A 757 11.67 9.67 1.92
CA SER A 757 10.53 9.22 1.13
C SER A 757 10.17 7.77 1.46
N HIS A 758 8.93 7.42 1.15
CA HIS A 758 8.42 6.06 1.27
C HIS A 758 8.48 5.39 2.65
N THR A 759 8.54 6.17 3.73
CA THR A 759 8.26 5.72 5.10
C THR A 759 6.75 5.68 5.33
N TYR A 760 6.05 4.67 4.80
CA TYR A 760 4.58 4.60 4.86
C TYR A 760 4.10 3.69 5.99
N VAL A 761 2.93 4.03 6.54
CA VAL A 761 2.15 3.19 7.45
C VAL A 761 0.66 3.32 7.12
N SER A 762 -0.09 2.22 7.13
CA SER A 762 -1.54 2.24 6.93
C SER A 762 -2.18 0.92 7.39
N GLY A 763 -3.51 0.85 7.26
CA GLY A 763 -4.30 -0.36 7.53
C GLY A 763 -4.42 -0.69 9.02
N GLY A 764 -4.47 -1.99 9.31
CA GLY A 764 -4.64 -2.54 10.65
C GLY A 764 -6.08 -2.88 10.96
N ASP A 765 -6.29 -3.48 12.13
CA ASP A 765 -7.60 -3.85 12.62
C ASP A 765 -8.35 -2.62 13.14
N ARG A 766 -9.14 -2.00 12.24
CA ARG A 766 -9.99 -0.85 12.55
C ARG A 766 -11.45 -1.28 12.59
N PRO A 767 -12.27 -0.63 13.43
CA PRO A 767 -13.72 -0.74 13.31
C PRO A 767 -14.17 -0.47 11.87
N LYS A 768 -15.07 -1.30 11.34
CA LYS A 768 -15.56 -1.21 9.96
C LYS A 768 -17.00 -0.73 9.96
N VAL A 769 -17.29 0.23 9.09
CA VAL A 769 -18.66 0.67 8.79
C VAL A 769 -19.06 0.11 7.43
N GLU A 770 -20.29 -0.37 7.29
CA GLU A 770 -20.82 -0.80 6.00
C GLU A 770 -21.02 0.44 5.10
N LEU A 771 -20.42 0.43 3.91
CA LEU A 771 -20.48 1.54 2.97
C LEU A 771 -21.82 1.55 2.22
N VAL A 772 -22.60 2.62 2.39
CA VAL A 772 -23.77 2.90 1.55
C VAL A 772 -23.30 3.49 0.21
N LYS A 773 -23.34 2.68 -0.85
CA LYS A 773 -22.83 3.09 -2.17
C LYS A 773 -23.78 4.06 -2.86
N THR A 774 -23.30 5.25 -3.22
CA THR A 774 -24.09 6.25 -3.97
C THR A 774 -23.78 6.19 -5.47
N GLY A 775 -24.82 6.14 -6.29
CA GLY A 775 -24.72 6.12 -7.76
C GLY A 775 -24.37 7.48 -8.37
N LEU A 776 -23.60 7.45 -9.44
CA LEU A 776 -23.17 8.62 -10.20
C LEU A 776 -23.62 8.54 -11.67
N LEU A 777 -23.80 9.70 -12.32
CA LEU A 777 -24.36 9.81 -13.69
C LEU A 777 -23.33 10.24 -14.75
N GLY A 778 -22.10 10.57 -14.36
CA GLY A 778 -21.09 11.15 -15.25
C GLY A 778 -21.34 12.63 -15.54
N VAL A 779 -21.77 13.42 -14.55
CA VAL A 779 -22.21 14.82 -14.76
C VAL A 779 -21.67 15.82 -13.76
N ASP A 780 -21.65 17.10 -14.17
CA ASP A 780 -21.64 18.22 -13.23
C ASP A 780 -23.06 18.81 -13.12
N TRP A 781 -23.46 19.14 -11.90
CA TRP A 781 -24.77 19.71 -11.60
C TRP A 781 -24.71 21.23 -11.57
N GLU A 782 -25.84 21.88 -11.85
CA GLU A 782 -26.04 23.31 -11.64
C GLU A 782 -27.41 23.57 -11.07
N LEU A 783 -27.48 24.36 -9.99
CA LEU A 783 -28.73 24.80 -9.39
C LEU A 783 -29.23 26.05 -10.13
N ASP A 784 -30.43 25.97 -10.71
CA ASP A 784 -31.14 27.15 -11.16
C ASP A 784 -31.76 27.83 -9.93
N THR A 785 -31.14 28.90 -9.45
CA THR A 785 -31.54 29.59 -8.22
C THR A 785 -32.92 30.26 -8.31
N LEU A 786 -33.46 30.47 -9.51
CA LEU A 786 -34.79 31.06 -9.70
C LEU A 786 -35.90 30.01 -9.53
N SER A 787 -35.71 28.82 -10.12
CA SER A 787 -36.70 27.74 -10.06
C SER A 787 -36.47 26.75 -8.90
N GLY A 788 -35.25 26.69 -8.38
CA GLY A 788 -34.82 25.72 -7.37
C GLY A 788 -34.51 24.32 -7.92
N PHE A 789 -34.72 24.07 -9.21
CA PHE A 789 -34.42 22.79 -9.85
C PHE A 789 -32.95 22.68 -10.28
N TYR A 790 -32.47 21.46 -10.46
CA TYR A 790 -31.13 21.20 -10.95
C TYR A 790 -31.14 20.89 -12.44
N ARG A 791 -30.19 21.49 -13.16
CA ARG A 791 -29.90 21.19 -14.57
C ARG A 791 -28.52 20.54 -14.73
N ILE A 792 -28.35 19.82 -15.83
CA ILE A 792 -27.09 19.17 -16.19
C ILE A 792 -26.16 20.22 -16.78
N LYS A 793 -25.09 20.56 -16.06
CA LYS A 793 -24.08 21.52 -16.53
C LYS A 793 -23.15 20.90 -17.57
N LYS A 794 -22.71 19.67 -17.30
CA LYS A 794 -21.75 18.94 -18.12
C LYS A 794 -22.12 17.46 -18.13
N ILE A 795 -21.99 16.81 -19.28
CA ILE A 795 -21.96 15.35 -19.40
C ILE A 795 -20.54 14.96 -19.80
N TYR A 796 -19.88 14.11 -19.01
CA TYR A 796 -18.54 13.63 -19.33
C TYR A 796 -18.63 12.52 -20.39
N PRO A 797 -17.96 12.66 -21.54
CA PRO A 797 -17.98 11.63 -22.58
C PRO A 797 -17.21 10.40 -22.10
N GLY A 798 -17.79 9.23 -22.36
CA GLY A 798 -17.20 7.94 -22.01
C GLY A 798 -16.88 7.07 -23.23
N LYS A 799 -16.32 5.89 -22.96
CA LYS A 799 -16.20 4.78 -23.90
C LYS A 799 -17.08 3.66 -23.35
N ASN A 800 -18.36 3.64 -23.72
CA ASN A 800 -19.38 2.76 -23.10
C ASN A 800 -19.14 1.25 -23.28
N TRP A 801 -18.11 0.83 -24.03
CA TRP A 801 -17.63 -0.55 -24.12
C TRP A 801 -16.55 -0.91 -23.08
N GLU A 802 -16.07 0.06 -22.31
CA GLU A 802 -15.08 -0.10 -21.24
C GLU A 802 -15.74 0.28 -19.91
N GLU A 803 -15.83 -0.68 -18.97
CA GLU A 803 -16.62 -0.53 -17.74
C GLU A 803 -16.24 0.72 -16.93
N ASN A 804 -14.94 0.99 -16.77
CA ASN A 804 -14.44 2.14 -16.02
C ASN A 804 -14.62 3.49 -16.74
N LEU A 805 -14.93 3.47 -18.04
CA LEU A 805 -15.20 4.66 -18.86
C LEU A 805 -16.66 4.71 -19.33
N ARG A 806 -17.56 3.94 -18.71
CA ARG A 806 -19.00 3.99 -19.00
C ARG A 806 -19.59 5.29 -18.49
N SER A 807 -20.21 6.08 -19.36
CA SER A 807 -20.90 7.33 -19.01
C SER A 807 -22.42 7.15 -19.16
N PRO A 808 -23.18 7.00 -18.05
CA PRO A 808 -24.60 6.60 -18.07
C PRO A 808 -25.49 7.42 -19.00
N LEU A 809 -25.28 8.75 -19.06
CA LEU A 809 -26.13 9.63 -19.87
C LEU A 809 -25.76 9.67 -21.36
N THR A 810 -24.72 8.95 -21.77
CA THR A 810 -24.27 8.87 -23.17
C THR A 810 -24.54 7.50 -23.80
N GLU A 811 -25.16 6.59 -23.05
CA GLU A 811 -25.49 5.27 -23.56
C GLU A 811 -26.51 5.35 -24.71
N PRO A 812 -26.42 4.45 -25.71
CA PRO A 812 -27.38 4.43 -26.81
C PRO A 812 -28.83 4.34 -26.30
N GLY A 813 -29.65 5.32 -26.70
CA GLY A 813 -31.07 5.42 -26.29
C GLY A 813 -31.33 6.33 -25.07
N VAL A 814 -30.30 6.74 -24.32
CA VAL A 814 -30.42 7.71 -23.23
C VAL A 814 -30.32 9.12 -23.84
N GLU A 815 -31.39 9.60 -24.46
CA GLU A 815 -31.43 10.89 -25.19
C GLU A 815 -31.48 12.11 -24.26
N ILE A 816 -30.53 12.27 -23.34
CA ILE A 816 -30.42 13.40 -22.40
C ILE A 816 -29.30 14.36 -22.83
N LYS A 817 -29.52 15.68 -22.71
CA LYS A 817 -28.56 16.72 -23.14
C LYS A 817 -28.14 17.64 -22.00
N GLU A 818 -26.95 18.22 -22.14
CA GLU A 818 -26.51 19.36 -21.32
C GLU A 818 -27.56 20.49 -21.38
N GLY A 819 -27.83 21.13 -20.24
CA GLY A 819 -28.83 22.17 -20.05
C GLY A 819 -30.22 21.68 -19.64
N GLU A 820 -30.53 20.39 -19.76
CA GLU A 820 -31.81 19.84 -19.32
C GLU A 820 -31.88 19.69 -17.79
N TYR A 821 -33.10 19.79 -17.26
CA TYR A 821 -33.44 19.66 -15.86
C TYR A 821 -33.79 18.22 -15.50
N ILE A 822 -33.23 17.72 -14.40
CA ILE A 822 -33.68 16.48 -13.75
C ILE A 822 -34.67 16.89 -12.66
N LEU A 823 -35.96 16.64 -12.91
CA LEU A 823 -37.07 17.05 -12.05
C LEU A 823 -37.33 16.05 -10.92
N ALA A 824 -37.06 14.76 -11.17
CA ALA A 824 -37.22 13.70 -10.18
C ALA A 824 -36.32 12.50 -10.47
N VAL A 825 -36.00 11.75 -9.41
CA VAL A 825 -35.31 10.45 -9.43
C VAL A 825 -36.19 9.44 -8.70
N ASP A 826 -36.60 8.36 -9.35
CA ASP A 826 -37.53 7.35 -8.82
C ASP A 826 -38.78 7.98 -8.15
N ASN A 827 -39.41 8.91 -8.88
CA ASN A 827 -40.58 9.70 -8.45
C ASN A 827 -40.35 10.66 -7.27
N LYS A 828 -39.14 10.75 -6.71
CA LYS A 828 -38.79 11.76 -5.69
C LYS A 828 -38.34 13.04 -6.38
N THR A 829 -39.03 14.14 -6.09
CA THR A 829 -38.73 15.45 -6.68
C THR A 829 -37.31 15.90 -6.31
N LEU A 830 -36.54 16.34 -7.30
CA LEU A 830 -35.19 16.85 -7.13
C LEU A 830 -35.19 18.38 -7.22
N GLN A 831 -35.27 19.03 -6.07
CA GLN A 831 -35.27 20.49 -5.93
C GLN A 831 -34.52 20.90 -4.66
N TYR A 832 -33.90 22.08 -4.64
CA TYR A 832 -33.29 22.65 -3.44
C TYR A 832 -34.30 22.68 -2.26
N PRO A 833 -33.90 22.29 -1.03
CA PRO A 833 -32.54 22.03 -0.56
C PRO A 833 -32.08 20.57 -0.63
N THR A 834 -32.72 19.72 -1.44
CA THR A 834 -32.28 18.32 -1.62
C THR A 834 -30.92 18.29 -2.31
N ASN A 835 -29.97 17.53 -1.77
CA ASN A 835 -28.69 17.27 -2.44
C ASN A 835 -28.94 16.25 -3.57
N PRO A 836 -28.54 16.51 -4.82
CA PRO A 836 -28.77 15.57 -5.92
C PRO A 836 -28.32 14.14 -5.62
N TYR A 837 -27.17 13.97 -4.96
CA TYR A 837 -26.60 12.66 -4.67
C TYR A 837 -27.38 11.86 -3.63
N SER A 838 -28.15 12.51 -2.73
CA SER A 838 -28.92 11.80 -1.71
C SER A 838 -30.06 10.95 -2.31
N LEU A 839 -30.50 11.28 -3.54
CA LEU A 839 -31.50 10.47 -4.25
C LEU A 839 -30.89 9.25 -4.96
N PHE A 840 -29.55 9.12 -4.98
CA PHE A 840 -28.82 8.02 -5.61
C PHE A 840 -28.15 7.08 -4.59
N GLU A 841 -28.43 7.21 -3.30
CA GLU A 841 -27.94 6.27 -2.29
C GLU A 841 -28.45 4.85 -2.58
N ASN A 842 -27.55 3.87 -2.50
CA ASN A 842 -27.80 2.46 -2.80
C ASN A 842 -28.32 2.20 -4.24
N THR A 843 -27.94 3.03 -5.22
CA THR A 843 -28.36 2.88 -6.63
C THR A 843 -27.26 2.40 -7.59
N VAL A 844 -26.01 2.23 -7.12
CA VAL A 844 -24.91 1.73 -7.95
C VAL A 844 -25.28 0.43 -8.64
N GLY A 845 -25.18 0.42 -9.96
CA GLY A 845 -25.49 -0.76 -10.76
C GLY A 845 -26.97 -1.18 -10.78
N LYS A 846 -27.89 -0.36 -10.26
CA LYS A 846 -29.34 -0.57 -10.33
C LYS A 846 -29.96 0.36 -11.36
N THR A 847 -31.08 -0.02 -11.94
CA THR A 847 -31.84 0.87 -12.82
C THR A 847 -32.53 1.94 -11.99
N VAL A 848 -32.41 3.20 -12.38
CA VAL A 848 -33.13 4.35 -11.80
C VAL A 848 -33.90 5.07 -12.89
N ASN A 849 -35.08 5.58 -12.56
CA ASN A 849 -35.92 6.36 -13.47
C ASN A 849 -35.70 7.86 -13.22
N LEU A 850 -35.29 8.58 -14.27
CA LEU A 850 -35.10 10.02 -14.27
C LEU A 850 -36.25 10.70 -15.00
N LYS A 851 -36.89 11.68 -14.35
CA LYS A 851 -37.83 12.58 -15.01
C LYS A 851 -37.11 13.83 -15.50
N VAL A 852 -36.98 14.00 -16.82
CA VAL A 852 -36.13 15.00 -17.46
C VAL A 852 -36.93 15.95 -18.34
N ASN A 853 -36.57 17.24 -18.37
CA ASN A 853 -37.19 18.22 -19.26
C ASN A 853 -36.23 19.36 -19.64
N SER A 854 -36.49 20.04 -20.75
CA SER A 854 -35.76 21.25 -21.18
C SER A 854 -36.13 22.51 -20.37
N LYS A 855 -37.17 22.44 -19.54
CA LYS A 855 -37.66 23.53 -18.67
C LYS A 855 -37.90 23.02 -17.24
N PRO A 856 -37.85 23.89 -16.22
CA PRO A 856 -38.07 23.50 -14.81
C PRO A 856 -39.58 23.32 -14.52
N SER A 857 -40.25 22.46 -15.27
CA SER A 857 -41.68 22.14 -15.14
C SER A 857 -41.95 20.70 -15.56
N PRO A 858 -42.91 19.99 -14.93
CA PRO A 858 -43.30 18.65 -15.36
C PRO A 858 -43.97 18.61 -16.74
N ASP A 859 -44.41 19.75 -17.28
CA ASP A 859 -45.12 19.80 -18.57
C ASP A 859 -44.21 19.40 -19.73
N GLY A 860 -44.51 18.28 -20.38
CA GLY A 860 -43.67 17.73 -21.45
C GLY A 860 -42.39 17.05 -20.96
N ALA A 861 -42.28 16.79 -19.66
CA ALA A 861 -41.19 15.98 -19.12
C ALA A 861 -41.31 14.53 -19.63
N ARG A 862 -40.16 13.89 -19.83
CA ARG A 862 -40.06 12.48 -20.22
C ARG A 862 -39.37 11.68 -19.12
N GLU A 863 -39.62 10.39 -19.10
CA GLU A 863 -38.93 9.45 -18.22
C GLU A 863 -37.83 8.72 -19.00
N VAL A 864 -36.68 8.57 -18.38
CA VAL A 864 -35.51 7.90 -18.95
C VAL A 864 -34.92 6.99 -17.87
N GLU A 865 -34.71 5.72 -18.21
CA GLU A 865 -34.03 4.77 -17.34
C GLU A 865 -32.52 4.81 -17.57
N VAL A 866 -31.76 4.84 -16.48
CA VAL A 866 -30.29 4.78 -16.53
C VAL A 866 -29.76 3.87 -15.44
N LYS A 867 -28.53 3.39 -15.59
CA LYS A 867 -27.83 2.59 -14.58
C LYS A 867 -26.63 3.38 -14.03
N PRO A 868 -26.70 3.95 -12.81
CA PRO A 868 -25.61 4.73 -12.25
C PRO A 868 -24.31 3.92 -12.07
N ILE A 869 -23.17 4.59 -12.17
CA ILE A 869 -21.83 4.03 -11.93
C ILE A 869 -21.37 4.31 -10.49
N ALA A 870 -20.36 3.56 -10.02
CA ALA A 870 -19.79 3.72 -8.68
C ALA A 870 -18.79 4.89 -8.57
N SER A 871 -18.06 5.18 -9.65
CA SER A 871 -17.03 6.22 -9.71
C SER A 871 -17.05 6.89 -11.09
N GLU A 872 -16.69 8.18 -11.12
CA GLU A 872 -16.50 8.99 -12.33
C GLU A 872 -15.01 9.34 -12.57
N ASP A 873 -14.08 8.79 -11.78
CA ASP A 873 -12.70 9.29 -11.75
C ASP A 873 -11.98 9.04 -13.07
N ASP A 874 -12.09 7.82 -13.61
CA ASP A 874 -11.50 7.48 -14.92
C ASP A 874 -12.19 8.23 -16.07
N LEU A 875 -13.49 8.54 -15.97
CA LEU A 875 -14.20 9.40 -16.95
C LEU A 875 -13.62 10.82 -16.96
N ARG A 876 -13.45 11.43 -15.78
CA ARG A 876 -12.90 12.78 -15.62
C ARG A 876 -11.44 12.83 -16.05
N ALA A 877 -10.65 11.82 -15.69
CA ALA A 877 -9.26 11.66 -16.14
C ALA A 877 -9.17 11.57 -17.66
N ASN A 878 -9.95 10.68 -18.29
CA ASN A 878 -9.98 10.52 -19.73
C ASN A 878 -10.41 11.82 -20.43
N PHE A 879 -11.41 12.52 -19.92
CA PHE A 879 -11.84 13.82 -20.47
C PHE A 879 -10.72 14.88 -20.43
N TRP A 880 -9.96 14.95 -19.33
CA TRP A 880 -8.81 15.84 -19.21
C TRP A 880 -7.72 15.48 -20.24
N VAL A 881 -7.37 14.19 -20.35
CA VAL A 881 -6.36 13.70 -21.32
C VAL A 881 -6.75 14.01 -22.76
N GLU A 882 -7.99 13.69 -23.17
CA GLU A 882 -8.47 13.93 -24.55
C GLU A 882 -8.62 15.42 -24.86
N THR A 883 -8.88 16.25 -23.84
CA THR A 883 -8.89 17.70 -24.00
C THR A 883 -7.49 18.24 -24.28
N ASN A 884 -6.49 17.78 -23.54
CA ASN A 884 -5.09 18.16 -23.79
C ASN A 884 -4.59 17.66 -25.14
N ARG A 885 -4.92 16.41 -25.53
CA ARG A 885 -4.57 15.88 -26.85
C ARG A 885 -5.13 16.74 -27.98
N ARG A 886 -6.41 17.15 -27.89
CA ARG A 886 -7.03 18.05 -28.88
C ARG A 886 -6.37 19.42 -28.91
N LYS A 887 -6.07 20.02 -27.75
CA LYS A 887 -5.33 21.30 -27.69
C LYS A 887 -3.99 21.21 -28.42
N VAL A 888 -3.22 20.13 -28.23
CA VAL A 888 -1.93 19.92 -28.92
C VAL A 888 -2.14 19.74 -30.43
N GLU A 889 -3.10 18.91 -30.83
CA GLU A 889 -3.39 18.66 -32.25
C GLU A 889 -3.79 19.97 -32.97
N GLU A 890 -4.70 20.75 -32.39
CA GLU A 890 -5.17 22.03 -32.93
C GLU A 890 -4.04 23.07 -32.99
N ALA A 891 -3.27 23.24 -31.90
CA ALA A 891 -2.21 24.24 -31.83
C ALA A 891 -1.01 23.93 -32.77
N THR A 892 -0.82 22.67 -33.15
CA THR A 892 0.31 22.23 -33.98
C THR A 892 -0.10 21.83 -35.40
N ASN A 893 -1.37 22.02 -35.77
CA ASN A 893 -1.95 21.52 -37.02
C ASN A 893 -1.66 20.03 -37.25
N GLY A 894 -1.71 19.25 -36.16
CA GLY A 894 -1.47 17.82 -36.15
C GLY A 894 -0.02 17.38 -36.36
N LYS A 895 0.96 18.28 -36.24
CA LYS A 895 2.38 17.91 -36.33
C LYS A 895 2.90 17.18 -35.08
N VAL A 896 2.32 17.45 -33.91
CA VAL A 896 2.80 16.95 -32.63
C VAL A 896 1.80 16.00 -32.00
N GLY A 897 2.27 14.86 -31.50
CA GLY A 897 1.47 13.94 -30.69
C GLY A 897 1.52 14.26 -29.20
N TYR A 898 0.58 13.70 -28.43
CA TYR A 898 0.51 13.85 -26.97
C TYR A 898 0.29 12.50 -26.28
N ILE A 899 1.08 12.24 -25.24
CA ILE A 899 0.96 11.07 -24.37
C ILE A 899 0.88 11.55 -22.92
N PHE A 900 -0.05 10.98 -22.17
CA PHE A 900 -0.11 11.14 -20.73
C PHE A 900 0.22 9.81 -20.05
N LEU A 901 1.17 9.82 -19.11
CA LEU A 901 1.54 8.65 -18.32
C LEU A 901 1.07 8.82 -16.87
N PRO A 902 -0.04 8.18 -16.46
CA PRO A 902 -0.62 8.39 -15.13
C PRO A 902 0.21 7.79 -13.99
N ASN A 903 1.03 6.77 -14.28
CA ASN A 903 1.97 6.15 -13.35
C ASN A 903 3.08 5.45 -14.14
N MET A 904 4.03 4.83 -13.45
CA MET A 904 5.04 3.95 -14.02
C MET A 904 4.79 2.50 -13.61
N SER A 905 3.53 2.05 -13.72
CA SER A 905 3.12 0.66 -13.50
C SER A 905 2.43 0.12 -14.76
N GLY A 906 1.74 -1.02 -14.67
CA GLY A 906 1.02 -1.59 -15.81
C GLY A 906 0.00 -0.65 -16.48
N LYS A 907 -0.69 0.22 -15.72
CA LYS A 907 -1.61 1.22 -16.30
C LYS A 907 -0.85 2.22 -17.18
N GLY A 908 0.27 2.76 -16.69
CA GLY A 908 1.14 3.65 -17.45
C GLY A 908 1.70 3.01 -18.71
N LEU A 909 2.16 1.76 -18.63
CA LEU A 909 2.68 1.03 -19.79
C LEU A 909 1.58 0.79 -20.85
N ASN A 910 0.36 0.49 -20.43
CA ASN A 910 -0.78 0.36 -21.35
C ASN A 910 -1.14 1.69 -22.02
N GLU A 911 -1.18 2.79 -21.26
CA GLU A 911 -1.45 4.12 -21.84
C GLU A 911 -0.33 4.58 -22.78
N PHE A 912 0.93 4.24 -22.47
CA PHE A 912 2.06 4.41 -23.38
C PHE A 912 1.82 3.67 -24.69
N ALA A 913 1.54 2.36 -24.65
CA ALA A 913 1.31 1.57 -25.86
C ALA A 913 0.10 2.09 -26.69
N LYS A 914 -1.02 2.39 -26.01
CA LYS A 914 -2.23 2.94 -26.65
C LYS A 914 -1.97 4.28 -27.34
N SER A 915 -1.09 5.12 -26.81
CA SER A 915 -0.88 6.49 -27.29
C SER A 915 0.34 6.64 -28.19
N PHE A 916 1.43 5.90 -27.95
CA PHE A 916 2.71 6.05 -28.65
C PHE A 916 2.64 5.51 -30.09
N PHE A 917 2.27 4.24 -30.26
CA PHE A 917 2.32 3.58 -31.57
C PHE A 917 1.39 4.23 -32.62
N PRO A 918 0.17 4.68 -32.29
CA PRO A 918 -0.68 5.39 -33.25
C PRO A 918 -0.14 6.77 -33.67
N GLN A 919 0.75 7.38 -32.87
CA GLN A 919 1.26 8.74 -33.10
C GLN A 919 2.72 8.76 -33.60
N ILE A 920 3.29 7.60 -33.93
CA ILE A 920 4.72 7.45 -34.16
C ILE A 920 5.29 8.13 -35.42
N ARG A 921 4.41 8.67 -36.27
CA ARG A 921 4.78 9.41 -37.49
C ARG A 921 4.59 10.92 -37.36
N LYS A 922 4.27 11.42 -36.17
CA LYS A 922 4.26 12.85 -35.85
C LYS A 922 5.70 13.41 -35.89
N GLU A 923 5.84 14.69 -36.20
CA GLU A 923 7.12 15.41 -36.25
C GLU A 923 7.68 15.70 -34.84
N GLY A 924 6.81 15.63 -33.82
CA GLY A 924 7.21 15.65 -32.42
C GLY A 924 6.21 14.95 -31.49
N LEU A 925 6.62 14.73 -30.26
CA LEU A 925 5.84 14.10 -29.21
C LEU A 925 6.00 14.83 -27.87
N ILE A 926 4.88 15.21 -27.25
CA ILE A 926 4.85 15.69 -25.87
C ILE A 926 4.55 14.49 -24.97
N ILE A 927 5.42 14.24 -23.99
CA ILE A 927 5.28 13.20 -22.98
C ILE A 927 4.97 13.86 -21.65
N ASP A 928 3.71 13.85 -21.27
CA ASP A 928 3.20 14.43 -20.04
C ASP A 928 3.23 13.41 -18.90
N VAL A 929 4.13 13.63 -17.95
CA VAL A 929 4.27 12.84 -16.71
C VAL A 929 3.82 13.63 -15.49
N ARG A 930 3.07 14.74 -15.66
CA ARG A 930 2.45 15.45 -14.53
C ARG A 930 1.55 14.48 -13.76
N TYR A 931 1.51 14.60 -12.43
CA TYR A 931 0.68 13.71 -11.59
C TYR A 931 1.02 12.20 -11.68
N ASN A 932 2.20 11.85 -12.21
CA ASN A 932 2.59 10.44 -12.34
C ASN A 932 2.76 9.79 -10.96
N GLY A 933 2.04 8.69 -10.73
CA GLY A 933 1.99 7.95 -9.46
C GLY A 933 3.24 7.14 -9.07
N GLY A 934 4.25 7.05 -9.95
CA GLY A 934 5.41 6.18 -9.74
C GLY A 934 5.17 4.71 -10.08
N GLY A 935 6.11 3.84 -9.69
CA GLY A 935 6.12 2.43 -10.04
C GLY A 935 7.54 1.91 -10.28
N PHE A 936 7.79 1.24 -11.40
CA PHE A 936 9.09 0.65 -11.73
C PHE A 936 9.34 0.44 -13.24
N VAL A 937 8.48 0.95 -14.13
CA VAL A 937 8.56 0.69 -15.58
C VAL A 937 9.16 1.86 -16.39
N SER A 938 9.66 2.92 -15.75
CA SER A 938 10.23 4.08 -16.44
C SER A 938 11.37 3.68 -17.39
N ASP A 939 12.26 2.79 -16.95
CA ASP A 939 13.39 2.32 -17.76
C ASP A 939 12.93 1.60 -19.03
N MET A 940 11.89 0.76 -18.94
CA MET A 940 11.30 0.07 -20.10
C MET A 940 10.78 1.06 -21.15
N ILE A 941 10.16 2.15 -20.70
CA ILE A 941 9.64 3.21 -21.58
C ILE A 941 10.81 4.01 -22.19
N LEU A 942 11.77 4.44 -21.37
CA LEU A 942 12.94 5.21 -21.81
C LEU A 942 13.78 4.43 -22.82
N GLU A 943 13.93 3.12 -22.65
CA GLU A 943 14.62 2.25 -23.59
C GLU A 943 13.95 2.26 -24.99
N ARG A 944 12.62 2.40 -25.06
CA ARG A 944 11.93 2.57 -26.34
C ARG A 944 12.13 3.97 -26.91
N LEU A 945 12.01 5.00 -26.08
CA LEU A 945 12.11 6.39 -26.51
C LEU A 945 13.51 6.78 -27.01
N ARG A 946 14.58 6.16 -26.50
CA ARG A 946 15.96 6.42 -26.91
C ARG A 946 16.39 5.75 -28.22
N ARG A 947 15.52 4.97 -28.86
CA ARG A 947 15.84 4.32 -30.15
C ARG A 947 16.06 5.37 -31.23
N VAL A 948 17.11 5.17 -32.03
CA VAL A 948 17.44 6.04 -33.17
C VAL A 948 17.04 5.39 -34.49
N LEU A 949 16.59 6.19 -35.45
CA LEU A 949 16.36 5.72 -36.83
C LEU A 949 17.72 5.43 -37.47
N VAL A 950 17.95 4.17 -37.82
CA VAL A 950 19.22 3.75 -38.47
C VAL A 950 19.04 3.37 -39.93
N GLY A 951 17.81 3.11 -40.37
CA GLY A 951 17.53 2.74 -41.75
C GLY A 951 16.05 2.73 -42.11
N MET A 952 15.79 2.53 -43.41
CA MET A 952 14.47 2.36 -43.99
C MET A 952 14.45 1.06 -44.77
N SER A 953 13.30 0.41 -44.83
CA SER A 953 13.07 -0.73 -45.70
C SER A 953 11.78 -0.55 -46.48
N SER A 954 11.79 -1.02 -47.71
CA SER A 954 10.72 -0.83 -48.68
C SER A 954 10.05 -2.15 -49.03
N SER A 955 8.76 -2.09 -49.35
CA SER A 955 8.03 -3.20 -49.95
C SER A 955 7.52 -2.81 -51.33
N ARG A 956 7.41 -3.78 -52.26
CA ARG A 956 7.11 -3.52 -53.68
C ARG A 956 5.88 -2.64 -53.89
N ASN A 957 4.80 -2.93 -53.16
CA ASN A 957 3.47 -2.32 -53.34
C ASN A 957 2.93 -1.65 -52.07
N ALA A 958 3.76 -1.46 -51.04
CA ALA A 958 3.35 -0.85 -49.78
C ALA A 958 4.37 0.20 -49.30
N GLY A 959 3.98 0.97 -48.28
CA GLY A 959 4.80 2.05 -47.72
C GLY A 959 6.13 1.56 -47.16
N ASP A 960 7.08 2.49 -47.04
CA ASP A 960 8.35 2.23 -46.38
C ASP A 960 8.17 2.13 -44.86
N TYR A 961 9.00 1.31 -44.23
CA TYR A 961 9.02 1.10 -42.79
C TYR A 961 10.40 1.40 -42.21
N THR A 962 10.41 1.88 -40.97
CA THR A 962 11.62 2.27 -40.26
C THR A 962 12.36 1.06 -39.72
N TYR A 963 13.68 1.19 -39.57
CA TYR A 963 14.51 0.24 -38.84
C TYR A 963 15.25 0.97 -37.69
N PRO A 964 15.08 0.53 -36.41
CA PRO A 964 14.14 -0.50 -35.97
C PRO A 964 12.67 -0.11 -36.26
N GLY A 965 11.80 -1.12 -36.35
CA GLY A 965 10.35 -0.90 -36.43
C GLY A 965 9.84 -0.20 -35.16
N GLY A 966 8.78 0.60 -35.28
CA GLY A 966 8.23 1.27 -34.10
C GLY A 966 9.16 2.33 -33.49
N VAL A 967 9.96 3.04 -34.30
CA VAL A 967 10.78 4.18 -33.85
C VAL A 967 10.13 5.53 -34.21
N LEU A 968 10.17 6.48 -33.29
CA LEU A 968 9.83 7.88 -33.51
C LEU A 968 11.06 8.60 -34.09
N HIS A 969 10.92 9.26 -35.24
CA HIS A 969 11.99 10.11 -35.81
C HIS A 969 11.80 11.61 -35.50
N GLY A 970 10.76 11.97 -34.75
CA GLY A 970 10.48 13.35 -34.33
C GLY A 970 11.29 13.84 -33.13
N HIS A 971 10.99 15.06 -32.69
CA HIS A 971 11.49 15.64 -31.43
C HIS A 971 10.63 15.25 -30.23
N MET A 972 11.15 15.36 -29.02
CA MET A 972 10.40 15.10 -27.79
C MET A 972 10.51 16.26 -26.81
N VAL A 973 9.45 16.46 -26.03
CA VAL A 973 9.43 17.33 -24.84
C VAL A 973 8.74 16.59 -23.72
N CYS A 974 9.31 16.63 -22.52
CA CYS A 974 8.71 16.06 -21.32
C CYS A 974 8.04 17.18 -20.50
N ILE A 975 6.83 16.93 -19.99
CA ILE A 975 6.16 17.83 -19.04
C ILE A 975 6.10 17.14 -17.67
N THR A 976 6.49 17.86 -16.63
CA THR A 976 6.45 17.35 -15.24
C THR A 976 5.94 18.40 -14.26
N ASN A 977 5.50 17.98 -13.07
CA ASN A 977 5.10 18.88 -12.01
C ASN A 977 5.42 18.29 -10.63
N GLN A 978 5.10 19.04 -9.57
CA GLN A 978 5.31 18.63 -8.18
C GLN A 978 4.62 17.33 -7.76
N TYR A 979 3.68 16.82 -8.57
CA TYR A 979 2.96 15.57 -8.33
C TYR A 979 3.52 14.38 -9.12
N SER A 980 4.55 14.56 -9.93
CA SER A 980 5.33 13.47 -10.54
C SER A 980 6.20 12.83 -9.45
N ALA A 981 5.96 11.55 -9.12
CA ALA A 981 6.50 10.93 -7.90
C ALA A 981 7.16 9.56 -8.12
N SER A 982 8.18 9.25 -7.32
CA SER A 982 8.85 7.95 -7.25
C SER A 982 9.53 7.60 -8.57
N ASP A 983 9.18 6.52 -9.23
CA ASP A 983 9.68 6.25 -10.60
C ASP A 983 9.24 7.33 -11.63
N GLY A 984 8.26 8.18 -11.26
CA GLY A 984 7.95 9.42 -11.97
C GLY A 984 8.95 10.55 -11.75
N ASP A 985 9.83 10.49 -10.73
CA ASP A 985 11.05 11.29 -10.58
C ASP A 985 12.19 10.71 -11.46
N TYR A 986 12.31 9.38 -11.51
CA TYR A 986 13.35 8.69 -12.31
C TYR A 986 13.19 9.00 -13.79
N PHE A 987 11.96 9.04 -14.30
CA PHE A 987 11.71 9.29 -15.71
C PHE A 987 12.30 10.62 -16.22
N PRO A 988 11.95 11.81 -15.68
CA PRO A 988 12.54 13.07 -16.13
C PRO A 988 14.05 13.13 -15.86
N TYR A 989 14.55 12.54 -14.76
CA TYR A 989 15.99 12.48 -14.49
C TYR A 989 16.73 11.77 -15.64
N TYR A 990 16.33 10.54 -15.98
CA TYR A 990 16.98 9.77 -17.04
C TYR A 990 16.62 10.25 -18.45
N PHE A 991 15.46 10.87 -18.65
CA PHE A 991 15.12 11.55 -19.91
C PHE A 991 16.14 12.64 -20.25
N ARG A 992 16.59 13.40 -19.24
CA ARG A 992 17.70 14.35 -19.36
C ARG A 992 19.03 13.64 -19.62
N GLN A 993 19.38 12.62 -18.84
CA GLN A 993 20.65 11.90 -19.00
C GLN A 993 20.81 11.28 -20.40
N TYR A 994 19.72 10.78 -20.99
CA TYR A 994 19.70 10.26 -22.35
C TYR A 994 19.62 11.34 -23.43
N GLY A 995 19.47 12.62 -23.07
CA GLY A 995 19.40 13.74 -24.03
C GLY A 995 18.17 13.69 -24.94
N LEU A 996 17.03 13.19 -24.45
CA LEU A 996 15.84 12.93 -25.28
C LEU A 996 15.08 14.20 -25.68
N GLY A 997 15.19 15.28 -24.89
CA GLY A 997 14.51 16.54 -25.14
C GLY A 997 14.54 17.47 -23.93
N ALA A 998 13.86 18.61 -24.03
CA ALA A 998 13.70 19.53 -22.91
C ALA A 998 12.61 19.06 -21.94
N ILE A 999 12.78 19.36 -20.66
CA ILE A 999 11.81 19.15 -19.59
C ILE A 999 11.17 20.51 -19.24
N VAL A 1000 9.85 20.58 -19.26
CA VAL A 1000 9.06 21.79 -18.96
C VAL A 1000 8.18 21.52 -17.74
N GLY A 1001 8.05 22.50 -16.84
CA GLY A 1001 7.06 22.46 -15.77
C GLY A 1001 7.57 22.87 -14.40
N LYS A 1002 7.36 22.05 -13.36
CA LYS A 1002 7.83 22.32 -11.98
C LYS A 1002 8.65 21.16 -11.45
N ARG A 1003 9.51 21.45 -10.45
CA ARG A 1003 10.26 20.42 -9.69
C ARG A 1003 9.33 19.29 -9.26
N THR A 1004 9.79 18.05 -9.44
CA THR A 1004 9.04 16.84 -9.11
C THR A 1004 8.96 16.57 -7.61
N TRP A 1005 8.27 15.51 -7.20
CA TRP A 1005 8.04 15.16 -5.79
C TRP A 1005 9.33 14.91 -5.01
N GLY A 1006 10.34 14.31 -5.62
CA GLY A 1006 11.63 14.09 -5.00
C GLY A 1006 11.66 13.03 -3.94
N GLY A 1007 10.85 11.98 -4.08
CA GLY A 1007 10.98 10.79 -3.24
C GLY A 1007 11.43 9.62 -4.08
N ALA A 1008 12.70 9.24 -3.96
CA ALA A 1008 13.36 8.35 -4.92
C ALA A 1008 13.94 7.08 -4.30
N VAL A 1009 13.92 6.96 -2.97
CA VAL A 1009 14.34 5.73 -2.27
C VAL A 1009 13.25 4.67 -2.38
N GLY A 1010 13.51 3.62 -3.16
CA GLY A 1010 12.61 2.50 -3.35
C GLY A 1010 12.35 1.73 -2.05
N ILE A 1011 11.21 1.04 -2.00
CA ILE A 1011 10.76 0.33 -0.80
C ILE A 1011 11.11 -1.14 -0.85
N ARG A 1012 11.42 -1.71 0.31
CA ARG A 1012 11.08 -3.11 0.59
C ARG A 1012 9.55 -3.21 0.66
N ASP A 1013 8.99 -4.27 0.08
CA ASP A 1013 7.55 -4.58 -0.08
C ASP A 1013 6.62 -4.10 1.05
N PHE A 1014 5.31 -4.11 0.82
CA PHE A 1014 4.33 -3.86 1.88
C PHE A 1014 4.38 -4.98 2.94
N ILE A 1015 5.10 -4.75 4.04
CA ILE A 1015 5.35 -5.78 5.05
C ILE A 1015 4.21 -5.81 6.07
N PRO A 1016 3.41 -6.90 6.16
CA PRO A 1016 2.28 -6.96 7.06
C PRO A 1016 2.72 -6.99 8.53
N LEU A 1017 1.94 -6.32 9.36
CA LEU A 1017 1.96 -6.31 10.82
C LEU A 1017 1.02 -7.41 11.36
N VAL A 1018 1.08 -7.66 12.67
CA VAL A 1018 0.30 -8.73 13.32
C VAL A 1018 -1.22 -8.61 13.08
N ASP A 1019 -1.71 -7.38 12.90
CA ASP A 1019 -3.11 -7.03 12.75
C ASP A 1019 -3.51 -6.71 11.29
N ASN A 1020 -2.73 -7.17 10.30
CA ASN A 1020 -2.88 -6.84 8.88
C ASN A 1020 -2.69 -5.34 8.53
N GLY A 1021 -2.18 -4.51 9.45
CA GLY A 1021 -1.57 -3.24 9.09
C GLY A 1021 -0.31 -3.46 8.27
N TYR A 1022 0.22 -2.42 7.64
CA TYR A 1022 1.49 -2.52 6.92
C TYR A 1022 2.36 -1.29 7.12
N ILE A 1023 3.66 -1.51 6.91
CA ILE A 1023 4.65 -0.46 6.70
C ILE A 1023 5.38 -0.66 5.38
N THR A 1024 6.11 0.35 4.93
CA THR A 1024 7.15 0.22 3.92
C THR A 1024 8.45 0.76 4.47
N VAL A 1025 9.56 0.07 4.21
CA VAL A 1025 10.90 0.51 4.63
C VAL A 1025 11.67 1.00 3.41
N PRO A 1026 12.18 2.25 3.39
CA PRO A 1026 13.01 2.76 2.30
C PRO A 1026 14.39 2.10 2.29
N GLU A 1027 14.68 1.29 1.27
CA GLU A 1027 15.90 0.47 1.20
C GLU A 1027 16.73 0.71 -0.07
N PHE A 1028 16.10 1.10 -1.18
CA PHE A 1028 16.75 1.13 -2.50
C PHE A 1028 16.98 2.57 -2.96
N ALA A 1029 18.02 3.22 -2.45
CA ALA A 1029 18.36 4.61 -2.78
C ALA A 1029 19.18 4.72 -4.08
N PRO A 1030 18.81 5.60 -5.03
CA PRO A 1030 19.56 5.82 -6.26
C PRO A 1030 20.74 6.78 -6.04
N PHE A 1031 21.85 6.51 -6.74
CA PHE A 1031 23.02 7.39 -6.79
C PHE A 1031 23.41 7.72 -8.24
N GLY A 1032 24.00 8.90 -8.43
CA GLY A 1032 24.50 9.39 -9.72
C GLY A 1032 25.81 8.73 -10.13
N LEU A 1033 26.30 9.07 -11.33
CA LEU A 1033 27.54 8.48 -11.89
C LEU A 1033 28.79 8.92 -11.10
N GLU A 1034 28.69 10.02 -10.36
CA GLU A 1034 29.74 10.60 -9.53
C GLU A 1034 29.67 10.12 -8.07
N GLY A 1035 28.72 9.23 -7.73
CA GLY A 1035 28.59 8.62 -6.41
C GLY A 1035 27.79 9.43 -5.39
N GLU A 1036 27.05 10.44 -5.83
CA GLU A 1036 26.17 11.28 -5.03
C GLU A 1036 24.74 10.72 -4.98
N TRP A 1037 24.06 10.88 -3.85
CA TRP A 1037 22.63 10.59 -3.77
C TRP A 1037 21.84 11.61 -4.61
N VAL A 1038 20.89 11.13 -5.41
CA VAL A 1038 20.14 11.96 -6.35
C VAL A 1038 18.65 11.92 -6.06
N MET A 1039 17.94 13.00 -6.41
CA MET A 1039 16.48 13.19 -6.34
C MET A 1039 15.84 13.18 -4.94
N GLU A 1040 16.33 12.37 -3.99
CA GLU A 1040 15.71 12.22 -2.67
C GLU A 1040 15.64 13.53 -1.88
N ASN A 1041 14.46 13.80 -1.30
CA ASN A 1041 14.08 15.02 -0.60
C ASN A 1041 14.26 16.33 -1.41
N TYR A 1042 14.29 16.24 -2.75
CA TYR A 1042 14.46 17.38 -3.64
C TYR A 1042 13.62 17.24 -4.92
N GLY A 1043 13.92 16.25 -5.77
CA GLY A 1043 13.25 16.01 -7.05
C GLY A 1043 14.14 16.33 -8.25
N VAL A 1044 13.49 16.55 -9.39
CA VAL A 1044 14.12 16.87 -10.66
C VAL A 1044 13.59 18.22 -11.11
N ASP A 1045 14.46 19.21 -11.14
CA ASP A 1045 14.12 20.50 -11.74
C ASP A 1045 13.89 20.34 -13.24
N PRO A 1046 12.91 21.04 -13.83
CA PRO A 1046 12.75 21.14 -15.27
C PRO A 1046 13.86 22.01 -15.88
N ASP A 1047 14.12 21.86 -17.18
CA ASP A 1047 15.03 22.79 -17.89
C ASP A 1047 14.38 24.16 -18.10
N ILE A 1048 13.04 24.20 -18.15
CA ILE A 1048 12.22 25.40 -18.27
C ILE A 1048 11.14 25.36 -17.19
N GLU A 1049 11.33 26.14 -16.12
CA GLU A 1049 10.36 26.25 -15.05
C GLU A 1049 9.14 27.08 -15.48
N VAL A 1050 7.95 26.49 -15.35
CA VAL A 1050 6.63 27.09 -15.63
C VAL A 1050 5.64 26.59 -14.59
N ASP A 1051 5.03 27.50 -13.84
CA ASP A 1051 3.97 27.19 -12.88
C ASP A 1051 2.59 27.32 -13.55
N ASN A 1052 1.67 26.41 -13.21
CA ASN A 1052 0.26 26.53 -13.53
C ASN A 1052 -0.42 27.30 -12.39
N LEU A 1053 -0.26 28.62 -12.39
CA LEU A 1053 -0.83 29.48 -11.35
C LEU A 1053 -2.38 29.49 -11.39
N PRO A 1054 -3.04 29.57 -10.22
CA PRO A 1054 -4.49 29.49 -10.11
C PRO A 1054 -5.27 30.45 -11.04
N ASP A 1055 -4.85 31.70 -11.11
CA ASP A 1055 -5.45 32.77 -11.90
C ASP A 1055 -5.45 32.48 -13.40
N PHE A 1056 -4.43 31.78 -13.93
CA PHE A 1056 -4.40 31.33 -15.32
C PHE A 1056 -5.24 30.07 -15.55
N VAL A 1057 -5.16 29.08 -14.66
CA VAL A 1057 -5.80 27.78 -14.86
C VAL A 1057 -7.33 27.89 -14.84
N ILE A 1058 -7.89 28.73 -13.95
CA ILE A 1058 -9.34 28.96 -13.89
C ILE A 1058 -9.90 29.64 -15.14
N GLN A 1059 -9.06 30.34 -15.91
CA GLN A 1059 -9.42 30.95 -17.20
C GLN A 1059 -9.40 29.92 -18.35
N GLY A 1060 -9.01 28.67 -18.08
CA GLY A 1060 -8.97 27.57 -19.06
C GLY A 1060 -7.60 27.34 -19.72
N ASN A 1061 -6.57 28.10 -19.32
CA ASN A 1061 -5.22 27.99 -19.82
C ASN A 1061 -4.45 26.82 -19.17
N ASP A 1062 -3.45 26.30 -19.86
CA ASP A 1062 -2.46 25.36 -19.30
C ASP A 1062 -1.05 25.84 -19.67
N PRO A 1063 -0.48 26.81 -18.92
CA PRO A 1063 0.83 27.40 -19.22
C PRO A 1063 1.95 26.38 -19.46
N GLN A 1064 1.97 25.27 -18.70
CA GLN A 1064 2.95 24.21 -18.88
C GLN A 1064 2.81 23.51 -20.24
N LEU A 1065 1.59 23.14 -20.63
CA LEU A 1065 1.33 22.50 -21.92
C LEU A 1065 1.58 23.47 -23.09
N GLU A 1066 1.13 24.72 -22.96
CA GLU A 1066 1.35 25.78 -23.95
C GLU A 1066 2.84 26.02 -24.17
N LYS A 1067 3.64 26.05 -23.09
CA LYS A 1067 5.09 26.18 -23.21
C LYS A 1067 5.73 24.95 -23.86
N ALA A 1068 5.27 23.75 -23.55
CA ALA A 1068 5.77 22.54 -24.20
C ALA A 1068 5.49 22.54 -25.71
N ILE A 1069 4.31 22.99 -26.13
CA ILE A 1069 3.94 23.19 -27.54
C ILE A 1069 4.88 24.21 -28.21
N GLU A 1070 5.13 25.35 -27.58
CA GLU A 1070 6.05 26.37 -28.10
C GLU A 1070 7.47 25.79 -28.30
N VAL A 1071 8.00 25.10 -27.29
CA VAL A 1071 9.35 24.53 -27.29
C VAL A 1071 9.51 23.48 -28.38
N ILE A 1072 8.57 22.55 -28.50
CA ILE A 1072 8.67 21.47 -29.48
C ILE A 1072 8.49 21.98 -30.92
N MET A 1073 7.58 22.93 -31.15
CA MET A 1073 7.38 23.53 -32.47
C MET A 1073 8.61 24.30 -32.92
N LYS A 1074 9.21 25.09 -32.01
CA LYS A 1074 10.48 25.77 -32.29
C LYS A 1074 11.58 24.78 -32.66
N LYS A 1075 11.66 23.63 -31.97
CA LYS A 1075 12.66 22.59 -32.26
C LYS A 1075 12.42 21.92 -33.62
N ILE A 1076 11.16 21.65 -33.98
CA ILE A 1076 10.76 21.14 -35.30
C ILE A 1076 11.17 22.12 -36.41
N ASP A 1077 10.92 23.41 -36.23
CA ASP A 1077 11.26 24.43 -37.24
C ASP A 1077 12.78 24.62 -37.40
N GLN A 1078 13.53 24.53 -36.30
CA GLN A 1078 14.99 24.69 -36.30
C GLN A 1078 15.73 23.45 -36.82
N GLU A 1079 15.20 22.26 -36.56
CA GLU A 1079 15.80 20.99 -36.95
C GLU A 1079 14.73 20.05 -37.56
N PRO A 1080 14.24 20.32 -38.79
CA PRO A 1080 13.21 19.49 -39.41
C PRO A 1080 13.71 18.05 -39.63
N ARG A 1081 12.99 17.07 -39.08
CA ARG A 1081 13.31 15.64 -39.24
C ARG A 1081 12.33 15.00 -40.23
N LYS A 1082 12.86 14.44 -41.31
CA LYS A 1082 12.09 13.72 -42.33
C LYS A 1082 12.64 12.33 -42.53
N LEU A 1083 11.77 11.37 -42.80
CA LEU A 1083 12.22 10.04 -43.21
C LEU A 1083 12.94 10.13 -44.57
N PRO A 1084 14.02 9.37 -44.77
CA PRO A 1084 14.66 9.25 -46.07
C PRO A 1084 13.69 8.76 -47.15
N GLU A 1085 13.84 9.27 -48.38
CA GLU A 1085 13.06 8.80 -49.53
C GLU A 1085 13.58 7.45 -50.05
N ARG A 1086 12.67 6.65 -50.62
CA ARG A 1086 13.02 5.38 -51.27
C ARG A 1086 13.93 5.66 -52.49
N PRO A 1087 15.08 4.96 -52.63
CA PRO A 1087 15.90 5.09 -53.83
C PRO A 1087 15.16 4.57 -55.08
N PRO A 1088 15.55 5.00 -56.28
CA PRO A 1088 15.07 4.40 -57.52
C PRO A 1088 15.28 2.89 -57.55
N TYR A 1089 14.36 2.15 -58.18
CA TYR A 1089 14.52 0.70 -58.35
C TYR A 1089 15.76 0.39 -59.20
N PRO A 1090 16.53 -0.67 -58.85
CA PRO A 1090 17.73 -1.01 -59.58
C PRO A 1090 17.41 -1.48 -61.01
N VAL A 1091 18.11 -0.91 -61.99
CA VAL A 1091 18.17 -1.39 -63.38
C VAL A 1091 19.53 -2.06 -63.54
N ARG A 1092 19.56 -3.35 -63.89
CA ARG A 1092 20.79 -4.09 -64.17
C ARG A 1092 20.84 -4.37 -65.67
N ASP A 1093 21.94 -3.97 -66.31
CA ASP A 1093 22.23 -4.24 -67.72
C ASP A 1093 22.48 -5.73 -67.99
#